data_AF-A0A3D4XIP1-F1
#
_entry.id   AF-A0A3D4XIP1-F1
#
_cell.length_a   1.000
_cell.length_b   1.000
_cell.length_c   1.000
_cell.angle_alpha   90.00
_cell.angle_beta   90.00
_cell.angle_gamma   90.00
#
_symmetry.space_group_name_H-M   'P 1'
#
loop_
_entity.id
_entity.type
_entity.pdbx_description
1 polymer ?
#
loop_
_entity_poly.entity_id
_entity_poly.type
_entity_poly.pdbx_seq_one_letter_code
_entity_poly.pdbx_strand_id
1 'polypeptide(L)'
;MKNLRSLLLLSVMIMTAMIVNGEGKRGDFRTNNLTNSIIPEPQYIYVNGTGGVTITPGSVILAPGCEEMNSADFLNTYLNNYYGFSLKIVNTQAELETFLKSQPSGTSGASVASSSSETSGTLKTSRATKSSKASKAQSAAKTLNAANVIVSQSAEISVIDLSIKPLGSLIDPAKFDFTAEDIKREGAYYLKTSGNTATLVGANPQGLFYAVQSLIQMLPVQFRDSHTAQHTAQHTAHAGQHSAEHTAQHSTQNTSQHSAQLSAQHLNRVNSQKSIPNLQVIAAEIVDFPRFEYRGMHLDVVRHIYSVDYIKQYIDYLALHKMNYFHWHLTDDQGWRMESKSHPKLNEIGSWRAGTIIGIFPGTGVDSTRYGGYYTIEQMKDVIEYAAQRYIEIVPEIDVPGHSMAIIATYPQFSTTPNIPKEPAITWGIYNRQNNVLAPSEEVFEFLSDVFNELMDVFPGQYIHIGADECAKRWWEESAETQAFMKEYGLKDENELQKYFAKRIADMVHARGRKFIGWDEMLDDGLVDGAIVMSWRNVENGIKAAELGHKAIMTPIKYSYFNVAQKRNEDTLCHRSWYAPVDSVYLFEPVPAWVPAEVAANVLGGQGCMWTEYFPHRQRLEYGIFPRFSALAEVYWTLPSRKSWPKFQLKLVDQFDRYDLWGANYATEFFRSSGLSRNKR
;
A
#
# COMPACT_ATOMS: atom_id res chain seq x y z
N MET A 1 19.72 21.41 32.00
CA MET A 1 19.14 20.42 31.05
C MET A 1 18.32 19.30 31.70
N LYS A 2 18.73 18.68 32.82
CA LYS A 2 17.90 17.65 33.50
C LYS A 2 16.55 18.17 34.03
N ASN A 3 16.48 19.41 34.52
CA ASN A 3 15.23 19.97 35.06
C ASN A 3 14.20 20.41 34.00
N LEU A 4 14.61 20.67 32.75
CA LEU A 4 13.67 21.04 31.67
C LEU A 4 12.90 19.81 31.14
N ARG A 5 13.54 18.64 31.11
CA ARG A 5 12.87 17.37 30.75
C ARG A 5 11.84 16.96 31.80
N SER A 6 12.13 17.19 33.09
CA SER A 6 11.19 16.91 34.18
C SER A 6 9.96 17.82 34.16
N LEU A 7 10.12 19.10 33.81
CA LEU A 7 8.97 20.00 33.64
C LEU A 7 8.10 19.63 32.44
N LEU A 8 8.70 19.22 31.31
CA LEU A 8 7.95 18.81 30.12
C LEU A 8 7.14 17.51 30.35
N LEU A 9 7.74 16.55 31.05
CA LEU A 9 7.07 15.32 31.50
C LEU A 9 5.94 15.59 32.49
N LEU A 10 6.11 16.57 33.39
CA LEU A 10 5.08 16.95 34.35
C LEU A 10 3.90 17.68 33.67
N SER A 11 4.16 18.54 32.68
CA SER A 11 3.10 19.18 31.90
C SER A 11 2.31 18.20 31.03
N VAL A 12 2.97 17.18 30.47
CA VAL A 12 2.31 16.10 29.73
C VAL A 12 1.47 15.25 30.68
N MET A 13 1.99 14.87 31.86
CA MET A 13 1.23 14.12 32.86
C MET A 13 0.04 14.88 33.43
N ILE A 14 0.14 16.21 33.64
CA ILE A 14 -0.98 17.03 34.11
C ILE A 14 -2.07 17.16 33.04
N MET A 15 -1.70 17.27 31.76
CA MET A 15 -2.68 17.21 30.66
C MET A 15 -3.35 15.83 30.55
N THR A 16 -2.60 14.74 30.77
CA THR A 16 -3.19 13.38 30.79
C THR A 16 -4.13 13.20 32.00
N ALA A 17 -3.79 13.74 33.17
CA ALA A 17 -4.63 13.62 34.37
C ALA A 17 -5.91 14.47 34.31
N MET A 18 -5.87 15.64 33.65
CA MET A 18 -7.08 16.47 33.46
C MET A 18 -8.06 15.89 32.44
N ILE A 19 -7.61 15.01 31.54
CA ILE A 19 -8.50 14.26 30.62
C ILE A 19 -9.11 13.02 31.30
N VAL A 20 -8.43 12.45 32.31
CA VAL A 20 -8.85 11.21 32.98
C VAL A 20 -9.81 11.44 34.16
N ASN A 21 -9.78 12.61 34.81
CA ASN A 21 -10.58 12.88 36.02
C ASN A 21 -11.95 13.55 35.77
N GLY A 22 -12.45 13.52 34.54
CA GLY A 22 -13.88 13.77 34.28
C GLY A 22 -14.69 12.52 34.65
N GLU A 23 -15.04 12.35 35.92
CA GLU A 23 -16.01 11.33 36.34
C GLU A 23 -17.33 11.51 35.58
N GLY A 24 -17.63 10.58 34.66
CA GLY A 24 -18.87 10.65 33.89
C GLY A 24 -19.00 9.62 32.76
N LYS A 25 -19.26 8.37 33.14
CA LYS A 25 -19.71 7.24 32.29
C LYS A 25 -18.64 6.67 31.32
N ARG A 26 -18.47 5.34 31.36
CA ARG A 26 -17.95 4.54 30.23
C ARG A 26 -18.89 4.78 29.04
N GLY A 27 -18.60 5.81 28.26
CA GLY A 27 -19.38 6.21 27.11
C GLY A 27 -19.17 5.22 25.96
N ASP A 28 -20.27 4.72 25.42
CA ASP A 28 -20.31 4.13 24.09
C ASP A 28 -19.92 5.21 23.07
N PHE A 29 -18.67 5.19 22.60
CA PHE A 29 -18.11 6.18 21.68
C PHE A 29 -18.72 6.12 20.26
N ARG A 30 -19.69 5.23 20.00
CA ARG A 30 -20.33 5.04 18.70
C ARG A 30 -21.74 5.63 18.60
N THR A 31 -22.03 6.72 19.30
CA THR A 31 -23.23 7.53 18.98
C THR A 31 -22.93 8.47 17.81
N ASN A 32 -23.17 8.01 16.58
CA ASN A 32 -23.48 8.83 15.40
C ASN A 32 -22.50 9.93 14.92
N ASN A 33 -21.20 9.88 15.22
CA ASN A 33 -20.24 10.80 14.60
C ASN A 33 -19.49 10.13 13.44
N LEU A 34 -20.07 10.28 12.25
CA LEU A 34 -19.49 10.10 10.92
C LEU A 34 -18.20 10.92 10.78
N THR A 35 -17.08 10.36 11.25
CA THR A 35 -15.76 11.01 11.33
C THR A 35 -14.86 10.55 10.19
N ASN A 36 -13.92 11.40 9.78
CA ASN A 36 -12.92 11.09 8.75
C ASN A 36 -12.11 9.84 9.14
N SER A 37 -12.25 8.75 8.39
CA SER A 37 -11.53 7.48 8.57
C SER A 37 -10.29 7.33 7.68
N ILE A 38 -9.96 8.34 6.87
CA ILE A 38 -8.93 8.21 5.83
C ILE A 38 -7.52 8.19 6.45
N ILE A 39 -6.76 7.15 6.15
CA ILE A 39 -5.33 7.01 6.42
C ILE A 39 -4.60 6.77 5.08
N PRO A 40 -3.64 7.61 4.68
CA PRO A 40 -3.14 8.81 5.37
C PRO A 40 -4.15 9.97 5.50
N GLU A 41 -4.04 10.78 6.56
CA GLU A 41 -4.81 12.02 6.72
C GLU A 41 -4.59 12.97 5.51
N PRO A 42 -5.66 13.46 4.86
CA PRO A 42 -5.54 14.45 3.80
C PRO A 42 -4.97 15.79 4.31
N GLN A 43 -4.27 16.54 3.44
CA GLN A 43 -3.74 17.87 3.82
C GLN A 43 -4.84 18.86 4.21
N TYR A 44 -6.01 18.73 3.60
CA TYR A 44 -7.21 19.45 3.99
C TYR A 44 -8.43 18.55 3.87
N ILE A 45 -9.26 18.57 4.90
CA ILE A 45 -10.59 17.97 4.87
C ILE A 45 -11.57 18.85 5.65
N TYR A 46 -12.72 19.10 5.04
CA TYR A 46 -13.88 19.70 5.69
C TYR A 46 -15.05 18.73 5.59
N VAL A 47 -15.58 18.30 6.73
CA VAL A 47 -16.75 17.41 6.79
C VAL A 47 -17.98 18.24 7.17
N ASN A 48 -19.01 18.19 6.34
CA ASN A 48 -20.30 18.79 6.65
C ASN A 48 -21.19 17.71 7.27
N GLY A 49 -21.58 17.88 8.55
CA GLY A 49 -22.26 16.85 9.34
C GLY A 49 -23.70 16.51 8.89
N THR A 50 -24.19 17.09 7.80
CA THR A 50 -25.50 16.78 7.20
C THR A 50 -25.36 16.53 5.69
N GLY A 51 -25.95 15.43 5.22
CA GLY A 51 -25.91 15.04 3.81
C GLY A 51 -24.71 14.18 3.43
N GLY A 52 -24.65 13.81 2.15
CA GLY A 52 -23.65 12.89 1.61
C GLY A 52 -24.17 12.21 0.35
N VAL A 53 -23.33 11.38 -0.27
CA VAL A 53 -23.66 10.63 -1.49
C VAL A 53 -24.02 9.20 -1.10
N THR A 54 -25.14 8.68 -1.62
CA THR A 54 -25.49 7.27 -1.48
C THR A 54 -25.10 6.52 -2.75
N ILE A 55 -24.04 5.72 -2.71
CA ILE A 55 -23.66 4.86 -3.84
C ILE A 55 -24.51 3.59 -3.78
N THR A 56 -25.17 3.27 -4.89
CA THR A 56 -26.03 2.09 -5.06
C THR A 56 -25.67 1.39 -6.37
N PRO A 57 -26.17 0.17 -6.64
CA PRO A 57 -25.99 -0.47 -7.96
C PRO A 57 -26.56 0.34 -9.13
N GLY A 58 -27.49 1.26 -8.88
CA GLY A 58 -28.03 2.18 -9.89
C GLY A 58 -27.19 3.43 -10.12
N SER A 59 -26.14 3.67 -9.32
CA SER A 59 -25.21 4.78 -9.50
C SER A 59 -24.37 4.63 -10.77
N VAL A 60 -23.79 5.73 -11.22
CA VAL A 60 -23.05 5.81 -12.48
C VAL A 60 -21.72 6.52 -12.28
N ILE A 61 -20.69 6.06 -12.99
CA ILE A 61 -19.38 6.72 -13.06
C ILE A 61 -19.30 7.47 -14.40
N LEU A 62 -18.97 8.76 -14.37
CA LEU A 62 -18.56 9.53 -15.54
C LEU A 62 -17.02 9.49 -15.60
N ALA A 63 -16.47 8.91 -16.67
CA ALA A 63 -15.03 8.80 -16.91
C ALA A 63 -14.73 9.12 -18.39
N PRO A 64 -14.47 10.40 -18.73
CA PRO A 64 -14.45 10.84 -20.13
C PRO A 64 -13.17 10.49 -20.90
N GLY A 65 -12.07 10.16 -20.23
CA GLY A 65 -10.79 9.81 -20.83
C GLY A 65 -10.30 8.42 -20.44
N CYS A 66 -9.26 7.93 -21.14
CA CYS A 66 -8.69 6.60 -20.89
C CYS A 66 -8.12 6.47 -19.46
N GLU A 67 -7.47 7.51 -18.95
CA GLU A 67 -6.88 7.49 -17.60
C GLU A 67 -7.94 7.57 -16.49
N GLU A 68 -9.03 8.33 -16.73
CA GLU A 68 -10.21 8.30 -15.88
C GLU A 68 -10.86 6.92 -15.87
N MET A 69 -10.91 6.24 -17.01
CA MET A 69 -11.47 4.90 -17.14
C MET A 69 -10.64 3.86 -16.38
N ASN A 70 -9.31 3.95 -16.40
CA ASN A 70 -8.44 3.11 -15.56
C ASN A 70 -8.80 3.22 -14.07
N SER A 71 -9.03 4.45 -13.59
CA SER A 71 -9.45 4.70 -12.20
C SER A 71 -10.87 4.22 -11.91
N ALA A 72 -11.79 4.34 -12.89
CA ALA A 72 -13.15 3.82 -12.80
C ALA A 72 -13.19 2.30 -12.72
N ASP A 73 -12.39 1.61 -13.53
CA ASP A 73 -12.28 0.15 -13.57
C ASP A 73 -11.67 -0.39 -12.28
N PHE A 74 -10.68 0.29 -11.71
CA PHE A 74 -10.14 -0.03 -10.40
C PHE A 74 -11.23 0.07 -9.31
N LEU A 75 -11.99 1.17 -9.30
CA LEU A 75 -13.09 1.36 -8.34
C LEU A 75 -14.16 0.26 -8.50
N ASN A 76 -14.53 -0.08 -9.73
CA ASN A 76 -15.49 -1.13 -10.03
C ASN A 76 -15.00 -2.52 -9.59
N THR A 77 -13.71 -2.79 -9.75
CA THR A 77 -13.08 -4.02 -9.26
C THR A 77 -13.18 -4.10 -7.73
N TYR A 78 -12.87 -3.00 -7.02
CA TYR A 78 -13.01 -2.93 -5.56
C TYR A 78 -14.47 -3.10 -5.11
N LEU A 79 -15.41 -2.40 -5.73
CA LEU A 79 -16.84 -2.50 -5.43
C LEU A 79 -17.37 -3.91 -5.65
N ASN A 80 -16.96 -4.57 -6.74
CA ASN A 80 -17.37 -5.93 -7.01
C ASN A 80 -16.80 -6.92 -5.98
N ASN A 81 -15.50 -6.82 -5.69
CA ASN A 81 -14.84 -7.75 -4.78
C ASN A 81 -15.39 -7.67 -3.34
N TYR A 82 -15.70 -6.47 -2.84
CA TYR A 82 -16.08 -6.28 -1.43
C TYR A 82 -17.57 -6.02 -1.20
N TYR A 83 -18.29 -5.50 -2.20
CA TYR A 83 -19.71 -5.15 -2.08
C TYR A 83 -20.62 -5.89 -3.08
N GLY A 84 -20.03 -6.56 -4.09
CA GLY A 84 -20.72 -7.45 -5.03
C GLY A 84 -21.56 -6.76 -6.09
N PHE A 85 -21.18 -5.55 -6.50
CA PHE A 85 -21.75 -4.87 -7.67
C PHE A 85 -20.69 -4.01 -8.36
N SER A 86 -20.92 -3.71 -9.64
CA SER A 86 -20.17 -2.72 -10.40
C SER A 86 -21.14 -1.65 -10.89
N LEU A 87 -20.62 -0.44 -11.07
CA LEU A 87 -21.34 0.71 -11.58
C LEU A 87 -21.21 0.79 -13.09
N LYS A 88 -22.26 1.29 -13.74
CA LYS A 88 -22.16 1.65 -15.17
C LYS A 88 -21.15 2.79 -15.33
N ILE A 89 -20.25 2.65 -16.28
CA ILE A 89 -19.35 3.72 -16.72
C ILE A 89 -19.95 4.37 -17.98
N VAL A 90 -19.95 5.70 -18.03
CA VAL A 90 -20.30 6.50 -19.21
C VAL A 90 -19.15 7.47 -19.51
N ASN A 91 -18.95 7.77 -20.79
CA ASN A 91 -17.74 8.46 -21.25
C ASN A 91 -18.02 9.89 -21.72
N THR A 92 -19.28 10.32 -21.72
CA THR A 92 -19.65 11.69 -22.08
C THR A 92 -20.75 12.24 -21.18
N GLN A 93 -20.78 13.56 -21.04
CA GLN A 93 -21.87 14.25 -20.34
C GLN A 93 -23.24 13.96 -21.00
N ALA A 94 -23.28 13.84 -22.33
CA ALA A 94 -24.50 13.52 -23.07
C ALA A 94 -25.03 12.11 -22.76
N GLU A 95 -24.13 11.12 -22.65
CA GLU A 95 -24.49 9.76 -22.23
C GLU A 95 -24.97 9.74 -20.78
N LEU A 96 -24.32 10.49 -19.90
CA LEU A 96 -24.76 10.64 -18.51
C LEU A 96 -26.17 11.22 -18.46
N GLU A 97 -26.44 12.33 -19.15
CA GLU A 97 -27.78 12.93 -19.19
C GLU A 97 -28.83 11.97 -19.77
N THR A 98 -28.47 11.22 -20.82
CA THR A 98 -29.35 10.22 -21.43
C THR A 98 -29.65 9.10 -20.44
N PHE A 99 -28.64 8.62 -19.72
CA PHE A 99 -28.81 7.62 -18.67
C PHE A 99 -29.71 8.13 -17.55
N LEU A 100 -29.47 9.32 -17.01
CA LEU A 100 -30.27 9.91 -15.95
C LEU A 100 -31.74 10.11 -16.37
N LYS A 101 -31.99 10.53 -17.63
CA LYS A 101 -33.35 10.67 -18.19
C LYS A 101 -34.06 9.34 -18.42
N SER A 102 -33.33 8.25 -18.64
CA SER A 102 -33.90 6.92 -18.92
C SER A 102 -34.39 6.18 -17.67
N GLN A 103 -34.12 6.71 -16.49
CA GLN A 103 -34.36 6.03 -15.23
C GLN A 103 -35.77 6.40 -14.73
N PRO A 104 -36.54 5.44 -14.18
CA PRO A 104 -37.93 5.66 -13.84
C PRO A 104 -38.07 6.77 -12.80
N SER A 105 -38.70 7.88 -13.18
CA SER A 105 -39.16 8.91 -12.23
C SER A 105 -40.22 8.26 -11.35
N GLY A 106 -39.93 8.05 -10.07
CA GLY A 106 -40.86 7.40 -9.14
C GLY A 106 -42.20 8.12 -9.08
N THR A 107 -43.22 7.61 -9.78
CA THR A 107 -44.62 7.99 -9.58
C THR A 107 -45.27 7.00 -8.65
N SER A 108 -45.62 7.44 -7.44
CA SER A 108 -46.57 6.78 -6.56
C SER A 108 -47.94 6.68 -7.24
N GLY A 109 -48.31 5.49 -7.71
CA GLY A 109 -49.64 5.19 -8.22
C GLY A 109 -50.46 4.41 -7.20
N ALA A 110 -50.98 5.08 -6.17
CA ALA A 110 -52.12 4.57 -5.41
C ALA A 110 -53.39 5.25 -5.97
N SER A 111 -54.06 4.58 -6.91
CA SER A 111 -55.38 5.01 -7.36
C SER A 111 -56.41 4.68 -6.28
N VAL A 112 -56.68 5.64 -5.40
CA VAL A 112 -57.91 5.65 -4.61
C VAL A 112 -59.02 6.17 -5.52
N ALA A 113 -59.91 5.27 -5.92
CA ALA A 113 -61.18 5.62 -6.50
C ALA A 113 -62.06 6.27 -5.43
N SER A 114 -62.50 7.51 -5.66
CA SER A 114 -63.69 8.06 -5.02
C SER A 114 -64.59 8.68 -6.08
N SER A 115 -65.82 8.18 -6.08
CA SER A 115 -66.95 8.58 -6.88
C SER A 115 -67.68 9.79 -6.28
N SER A 116 -68.62 10.33 -7.07
CA SER A 116 -69.62 11.37 -6.77
C SER A 116 -69.10 12.82 -6.83
N SER A 117 -69.80 13.81 -7.39
CA SER A 117 -71.08 13.89 -8.10
C SER A 117 -71.16 15.28 -8.76
N GLU A 118 -72.02 15.38 -9.77
CA GLU A 118 -72.39 16.57 -10.54
C GLU A 118 -72.65 17.84 -9.70
N THR A 119 -72.34 19.01 -10.28
CA THR A 119 -73.37 20.04 -10.57
C THR A 119 -72.83 21.17 -11.45
N SER A 120 -73.73 21.64 -12.30
CA SER A 120 -73.63 22.66 -13.33
C SER A 120 -73.62 24.10 -12.77
N GLY A 121 -73.12 25.07 -13.55
CA GLY A 121 -73.24 26.48 -13.22
C GLY A 121 -72.63 27.42 -14.26
N THR A 122 -73.47 27.94 -15.13
CA THR A 122 -73.17 28.81 -16.27
C THR A 122 -73.04 30.30 -15.87
N LEU A 123 -72.23 31.04 -16.64
CA LEU A 123 -72.33 32.49 -16.97
C LEU A 123 -72.33 33.54 -15.83
N LYS A 124 -71.36 34.48 -15.91
CA LYS A 124 -71.70 35.89 -16.20
C LYS A 124 -70.48 36.76 -16.51
N THR A 125 -70.71 37.63 -17.48
CA THR A 125 -69.90 38.73 -17.99
C THR A 125 -69.94 39.94 -17.05
N SER A 126 -68.87 40.74 -17.01
CA SER A 126 -68.98 42.21 -16.94
C SER A 126 -67.70 42.88 -17.46
N ARG A 127 -67.85 44.11 -17.94
CA ARG A 127 -67.04 44.81 -18.94
C ARG A 127 -66.52 46.13 -18.35
N ALA A 128 -65.41 46.63 -18.90
CA ALA A 128 -64.91 48.02 -18.92
C ALA A 128 -64.44 48.62 -17.57
N THR A 129 -63.40 49.47 -17.46
CA THR A 129 -62.93 50.60 -18.30
C THR A 129 -61.41 50.85 -18.11
N LYS A 130 -60.58 50.86 -19.17
CA LYS A 130 -59.97 52.02 -19.91
C LYS A 130 -59.34 53.18 -19.09
N SER A 131 -58.00 53.32 -19.17
CA SER A 131 -57.23 54.54 -19.54
C SER A 131 -55.72 54.14 -19.68
N SER A 132 -55.10 54.08 -20.88
CA SER A 132 -54.37 55.12 -21.65
C SER A 132 -53.10 55.63 -20.94
N LYS A 133 -51.86 55.71 -21.46
CA LYS A 133 -51.17 55.68 -22.78
C LYS A 133 -49.68 55.31 -22.50
N ALA A 134 -49.07 54.37 -23.23
CA ALA A 134 -48.07 54.57 -24.33
C ALA A 134 -46.82 55.39 -23.94
N SER A 135 -45.59 54.85 -23.96
CA SER A 135 -44.83 54.58 -25.20
C SER A 135 -43.92 53.32 -25.17
N LYS A 136 -43.81 52.68 -26.34
CA LYS A 136 -42.95 51.53 -26.69
C LYS A 136 -41.54 51.96 -27.12
N ALA A 137 -40.54 51.15 -26.80
CA ALA A 137 -39.56 50.51 -27.72
C ALA A 137 -38.58 49.69 -26.85
N GLN A 138 -38.64 48.35 -26.85
CA GLN A 138 -37.71 47.42 -27.57
C GLN A 138 -36.23 47.63 -27.15
N SER A 139 -35.43 46.65 -26.75
CA SER A 139 -35.40 45.20 -27.02
C SER A 139 -34.18 44.62 -26.27
N ALA A 140 -34.25 43.33 -25.91
CA ALA A 140 -33.13 42.42 -25.59
C ALA A 140 -32.36 42.59 -24.26
N ALA A 141 -32.62 41.62 -23.36
CA ALA A 141 -31.68 40.89 -22.49
C ALA A 141 -32.31 40.56 -21.11
N LYS A 142 -33.42 39.82 -21.12
CA LYS A 142 -33.82 38.95 -20.01
C LYS A 142 -33.29 37.57 -20.33
N THR A 143 -32.44 37.01 -19.49
CA THR A 143 -32.59 35.66 -18.88
C THR A 143 -31.45 35.48 -17.86
N LEU A 144 -31.70 35.96 -16.65
CA LEU A 144 -30.98 35.54 -15.44
C LEU A 144 -32.02 35.55 -14.33
N ASN A 145 -32.04 34.48 -13.54
CA ASN A 145 -32.91 34.22 -12.39
C ASN A 145 -34.37 33.86 -12.69
N ALA A 146 -34.62 32.55 -12.80
CA ALA A 146 -35.65 31.87 -12.02
C ALA A 146 -35.61 30.36 -12.33
N ALA A 147 -34.95 29.59 -11.48
CA ALA A 147 -35.23 28.16 -11.34
C ALA A 147 -34.77 27.71 -9.95
N ASN A 148 -35.59 28.03 -8.95
CA ASN A 148 -35.61 27.32 -7.68
C ASN A 148 -37.07 27.04 -7.34
N VAL A 149 -37.28 25.90 -6.70
CA VAL A 149 -38.55 25.33 -6.19
C VAL A 149 -39.33 24.49 -7.20
N ILE A 150 -38.93 23.23 -7.35
CA ILE A 150 -39.82 22.08 -7.21
C ILE A 150 -39.08 21.02 -6.38
N VAL A 151 -39.48 20.85 -5.13
CA VAL A 151 -39.10 19.69 -4.32
C VAL A 151 -40.08 18.58 -4.66
N SER A 152 -39.60 17.53 -5.33
CA SER A 152 -40.26 16.24 -5.39
C SER A 152 -39.20 15.16 -5.15
N GLN A 153 -39.39 14.37 -4.09
CA GLN A 153 -38.53 13.25 -3.73
C GLN A 153 -38.63 12.13 -4.78
N SER A 154 -37.82 12.19 -5.83
CA SER A 154 -37.29 11.02 -6.51
C SER A 154 -35.90 10.75 -5.94
N ALA A 155 -35.54 9.50 -5.66
CA ALA A 155 -34.18 9.14 -5.31
C ALA A 155 -33.27 9.45 -6.52
N GLU A 156 -32.71 10.65 -6.55
CA GLU A 156 -31.78 11.09 -7.59
C GLU A 156 -30.58 10.13 -7.60
N ILE A 157 -30.28 9.62 -8.79
CA ILE A 157 -29.20 8.66 -9.00
C ILE A 157 -27.87 9.34 -8.70
N SER A 158 -27.07 8.71 -7.84
CA SER A 158 -25.74 9.24 -7.54
C SER A 158 -24.76 9.08 -8.70
N VAL A 159 -23.96 10.12 -8.92
CA VAL A 159 -22.91 10.19 -9.94
C VAL A 159 -21.54 10.25 -9.27
N ILE A 160 -20.60 9.45 -9.75
CA ILE A 160 -19.17 9.59 -9.44
C ILE A 160 -18.53 10.22 -10.67
N ASP A 161 -18.12 11.48 -10.56
CA ASP A 161 -17.55 12.28 -11.65
C ASP A 161 -16.03 12.28 -11.53
N LEU A 162 -15.35 11.62 -12.46
CA LEU A 162 -13.90 11.52 -12.52
C LEU A 162 -13.35 12.46 -13.60
N SER A 163 -12.35 13.27 -13.27
CA SER A 163 -11.65 14.09 -14.27
C SER A 163 -10.19 14.35 -13.92
N ILE A 164 -9.38 14.60 -14.94
CA ILE A 164 -7.99 15.05 -14.79
C ILE A 164 -7.86 16.47 -15.34
N LYS A 165 -7.52 17.43 -14.48
CA LYS A 165 -7.32 18.84 -14.87
C LYS A 165 -6.58 19.64 -13.78
N PRO A 166 -5.99 20.80 -14.12
CA PRO A 166 -5.33 21.66 -13.14
C PRO A 166 -6.24 22.07 -11.98
N LEU A 167 -5.78 21.81 -10.76
CA LEU A 167 -6.56 22.02 -9.53
C LEU A 167 -6.76 23.50 -9.16
N GLY A 168 -5.88 24.40 -9.61
CA GLY A 168 -5.98 25.83 -9.33
C GLY A 168 -7.24 26.53 -9.89
N SER A 169 -8.00 25.85 -10.75
CA SER A 169 -9.31 26.32 -11.23
C SER A 169 -10.47 26.00 -10.27
N LEU A 170 -10.27 25.03 -9.37
CA LEU A 170 -11.27 24.53 -8.41
C LEU A 170 -11.00 25.03 -6.99
N ILE A 171 -9.72 25.21 -6.67
CA ILE A 171 -9.22 25.52 -5.34
C ILE A 171 -8.55 26.88 -5.40
N ASP A 172 -8.93 27.76 -4.47
CA ASP A 172 -8.21 29.01 -4.21
C ASP A 172 -7.18 28.75 -3.10
N PRO A 173 -5.87 28.62 -3.40
CA PRO A 173 -4.85 28.29 -2.41
C PRO A 173 -4.76 29.34 -1.30
N ALA A 174 -5.16 30.60 -1.56
CA ALA A 174 -5.12 31.66 -0.56
C ALA A 174 -6.08 31.42 0.62
N LYS A 175 -7.01 30.45 0.49
CA LYS A 175 -7.93 30.05 1.56
C LYS A 175 -7.38 28.95 2.46
N PHE A 176 -6.19 28.42 2.16
CA PHE A 176 -5.62 27.26 2.84
C PHE A 176 -4.15 27.47 3.19
N ASP A 177 -3.63 26.63 4.07
CA ASP A 177 -2.22 26.63 4.49
C ASP A 177 -1.37 25.75 3.55
N PHE A 178 -1.50 25.97 2.23
CA PHE A 178 -0.69 25.30 1.20
C PHE A 178 -0.40 26.24 0.03
N THR A 179 0.67 25.96 -0.71
CA THR A 179 1.14 26.78 -1.83
C THR A 179 0.50 26.37 -3.16
N ALA A 180 0.65 27.21 -4.19
CA ALA A 180 0.21 26.87 -5.55
C ALA A 180 1.01 25.70 -6.16
N GLU A 181 2.25 25.45 -5.71
CA GLU A 181 3.05 24.32 -6.18
C GLU A 181 2.62 23.01 -5.52
N ASP A 182 2.11 23.05 -4.28
CA ASP A 182 1.65 21.85 -3.59
C ASP A 182 0.51 21.15 -4.33
N ILE A 183 -0.44 21.92 -4.87
CA ILE A 183 -1.57 21.38 -5.64
C ILE A 183 -1.22 21.01 -7.09
N LYS A 184 0.04 21.19 -7.50
CA LYS A 184 0.58 20.74 -8.80
C LYS A 184 1.43 19.47 -8.66
N ARG A 185 1.76 19.04 -7.44
CA ARG A 185 2.57 17.84 -7.20
C ARG A 185 1.97 16.62 -7.88
N GLU A 186 2.83 15.70 -8.26
CA GLU A 186 2.38 14.38 -8.69
C GLU A 186 1.57 13.71 -7.56
N GLY A 187 0.41 13.14 -7.90
CA GLY A 187 -0.51 12.63 -6.87
C GLY A 187 -1.42 13.66 -6.18
N ALA A 188 -1.35 14.96 -6.51
CA ALA A 188 -2.28 15.95 -5.96
C ALA A 188 -3.71 15.77 -6.50
N TYR A 189 -4.73 15.93 -5.64
CA TYR A 189 -6.13 15.78 -6.02
C TYR A 189 -7.10 16.63 -5.19
N TYR A 190 -8.32 16.73 -5.73
CA TYR A 190 -9.50 17.30 -5.10
C TYR A 190 -10.61 16.25 -5.05
N LEU A 191 -11.31 16.14 -3.93
CA LEU A 191 -12.49 15.28 -3.79
C LEU A 191 -13.59 16.06 -3.09
N LYS A 192 -14.79 16.06 -3.66
CA LYS A 192 -15.99 16.60 -3.02
C LYS A 192 -17.15 15.63 -3.11
N THR A 193 -17.77 15.35 -1.98
CA THR A 193 -19.02 14.59 -1.89
C THR A 193 -20.12 15.51 -1.38
N SER A 194 -21.16 15.72 -2.19
CA SER A 194 -22.27 16.62 -1.83
C SER A 194 -23.50 16.28 -2.66
N GLY A 195 -24.69 16.30 -2.04
CA GLY A 195 -25.93 15.90 -2.71
C GLY A 195 -25.78 14.50 -3.31
N ASN A 196 -26.05 14.35 -4.60
CA ASN A 196 -25.94 13.07 -5.30
C ASN A 196 -24.67 12.95 -6.15
N THR A 197 -23.62 13.72 -5.85
CA THR A 197 -22.39 13.70 -6.65
C THR A 197 -21.14 13.56 -5.79
N ALA A 198 -20.28 12.61 -6.18
CA ALA A 198 -18.90 12.52 -5.75
C ALA A 198 -18.00 12.99 -6.90
N THR A 199 -17.47 14.20 -6.80
CA THR A 199 -16.55 14.79 -7.78
C THR A 199 -15.12 14.53 -7.35
N LEU A 200 -14.37 13.78 -8.17
CA LEU A 200 -12.96 13.43 -7.94
C LEU A 200 -12.13 14.01 -9.10
N VAL A 201 -11.16 14.86 -8.76
CA VAL A 201 -10.32 15.53 -9.75
C VAL A 201 -8.85 15.32 -9.41
N GLY A 202 -8.10 14.70 -10.31
CA GLY A 202 -6.64 14.60 -10.20
C GLY A 202 -5.94 15.74 -10.92
N ALA A 203 -4.83 16.23 -10.36
CA ALA A 203 -3.90 17.09 -11.11
C ALA A 203 -3.22 16.32 -12.28
N ASN A 204 -3.16 15.00 -12.15
CA ASN A 204 -2.59 14.01 -13.07
C ASN A 204 -3.30 12.66 -12.84
N PRO A 205 -3.08 11.63 -13.68
CA PRO A 205 -3.70 10.31 -13.52
C PRO A 205 -3.47 9.68 -12.13
N GLN A 206 -2.26 9.78 -11.57
CA GLN A 206 -1.94 9.28 -10.23
C GLN A 206 -2.73 10.01 -9.14
N GLY A 207 -2.92 11.32 -9.25
CA GLY A 207 -3.74 12.10 -8.32
C GLY A 207 -5.20 11.65 -8.33
N LEU A 208 -5.78 11.42 -9.52
CA LEU A 208 -7.14 10.90 -9.62
C LEU A 208 -7.27 9.52 -8.97
N PHE A 209 -6.28 8.64 -9.19
CA PHE A 209 -6.22 7.35 -8.54
C PHE A 209 -6.20 7.47 -7.02
N TYR A 210 -5.41 8.40 -6.45
CA TYR A 210 -5.40 8.65 -5.00
C TYR A 210 -6.70 9.25 -4.47
N ALA A 211 -7.43 10.04 -5.27
CA ALA A 211 -8.79 10.46 -4.93
C ALA A 211 -9.73 9.25 -4.80
N VAL A 212 -9.63 8.29 -5.72
CA VAL A 212 -10.39 7.02 -5.64
C VAL A 212 -10.03 6.23 -4.39
N GLN A 213 -8.75 6.17 -4.00
CA GLN A 213 -8.34 5.53 -2.73
C GLN A 213 -9.00 6.19 -1.52
N SER A 214 -9.05 7.53 -1.49
CA SER A 214 -9.74 8.26 -0.41
C SER A 214 -11.25 7.99 -0.41
N LEU A 215 -11.90 7.97 -1.58
CA LEU A 215 -13.32 7.60 -1.68
C LEU A 215 -13.57 6.18 -1.13
N ILE A 216 -12.72 5.21 -1.49
CA ILE A 216 -12.78 3.83 -0.98
C ILE A 216 -12.70 3.79 0.54
N GLN A 217 -11.84 4.62 1.14
CA GLN A 217 -11.69 4.70 2.59
C GLN A 217 -12.90 5.35 3.29
N MET A 218 -13.65 6.19 2.58
CA MET A 218 -14.91 6.77 3.05
C MET A 218 -16.11 5.82 2.88
N LEU A 219 -15.99 4.72 2.12
CA LEU A 219 -17.04 3.72 2.03
C LEU A 219 -17.23 3.01 3.38
N PRO A 220 -18.47 2.71 3.78
CA PRO A 220 -18.73 1.99 5.02
C PRO A 220 -18.20 0.56 4.93
N VAL A 221 -17.58 0.08 6.00
CA VAL A 221 -17.27 -1.34 6.15
C VAL A 221 -18.54 -2.06 6.60
N GLN A 222 -19.16 -2.83 5.71
CA GLN A 222 -20.31 -3.67 6.02
C GLN A 222 -19.88 -5.13 5.96
N PHE A 223 -20.00 -5.84 7.07
CA PHE A 223 -19.73 -7.27 7.11
C PHE A 223 -20.81 -8.00 6.32
N ARG A 224 -20.40 -8.61 5.21
CA ARG A 224 -21.16 -9.76 4.69
C ARG A 224 -20.95 -10.88 5.71
N ASP A 225 -22.02 -11.53 6.16
CA ASP A 225 -21.91 -12.86 6.76
C ASP A 225 -21.32 -13.80 5.69
N SER A 226 -20.00 -13.80 5.58
CA SER A 226 -19.20 -14.67 4.73
C SER A 226 -18.55 -15.73 5.62
N HIS A 227 -19.37 -16.45 6.39
CA HIS A 227 -19.02 -17.81 6.72
C HIS A 227 -19.57 -18.70 5.60
N THR A 228 -18.65 -19.41 4.96
CA THR A 228 -18.79 -20.33 3.82
C THR A 228 -18.92 -19.69 2.43
N ALA A 229 -17.79 -19.52 1.74
CA ALA A 229 -17.57 -20.10 0.40
C ALA A 229 -16.18 -19.78 -0.16
N GLN A 230 -15.44 -20.86 -0.45
CA GLN A 230 -14.69 -21.05 -1.70
C GLN A 230 -13.59 -20.03 -2.05
N HIS A 231 -12.40 -20.21 -1.46
CA HIS A 231 -11.15 -19.92 -2.17
C HIS A 231 -10.03 -20.97 -1.92
N THR A 232 -10.36 -22.14 -1.36
CA THR A 232 -9.37 -23.19 -1.04
C THR A 232 -9.58 -24.52 -1.77
N ALA A 233 -10.48 -24.60 -2.73
CA ALA A 233 -10.76 -25.85 -3.46
C ALA A 233 -10.41 -25.75 -4.94
N GLN A 234 -9.15 -25.46 -5.26
CA GLN A 234 -8.57 -25.77 -6.58
C GLN A 234 -7.08 -26.12 -6.57
N HIS A 235 -6.43 -26.25 -5.40
CA HIS A 235 -4.99 -26.53 -5.32
C HIS A 235 -4.58 -27.79 -4.55
N THR A 236 -5.50 -28.75 -4.38
CA THR A 236 -5.16 -30.09 -3.88
C THR A 236 -5.67 -31.16 -4.83
N ALA A 237 -5.11 -31.21 -6.04
CA ALA A 237 -5.28 -32.34 -6.95
C ALA A 237 -4.09 -32.47 -7.91
N HIS A 238 -2.86 -32.39 -7.42
CA HIS A 238 -1.66 -32.93 -8.09
C HIS A 238 -0.52 -33.14 -7.08
N ALA A 239 -0.73 -34.04 -6.12
CA ALA A 239 0.34 -34.68 -5.38
C ALA A 239 -0.24 -35.96 -4.75
N GLY A 240 0.06 -37.12 -5.34
CA GLY A 240 -0.41 -38.39 -4.81
C GLY A 240 -0.61 -39.50 -5.83
N GLN A 241 0.32 -39.69 -6.75
CA GLN A 241 0.53 -41.01 -7.35
C GLN A 241 1.98 -41.40 -7.07
N HIS A 242 2.19 -42.24 -6.06
CA HIS A 242 3.09 -43.39 -6.11
C HIS A 242 3.12 -44.10 -4.74
N SER A 243 2.87 -45.41 -4.79
CA SER A 243 3.11 -46.46 -3.78
C SER A 243 2.25 -46.45 -2.50
N ALA A 244 1.85 -47.57 -1.91
CA ALA A 244 1.65 -48.95 -2.31
C ALA A 244 0.87 -49.61 -1.15
N GLU A 245 -0.05 -50.51 -1.47
CA GLU A 245 -0.48 -51.73 -0.76
C GLU A 245 -0.17 -51.89 0.74
N HIS A 246 -1.22 -51.99 1.59
CA HIS A 246 -1.57 -53.27 2.24
C HIS A 246 -2.83 -53.20 3.13
N THR A 247 -3.58 -54.30 3.09
CA THR A 247 -4.55 -54.86 4.08
C THR A 247 -5.95 -54.25 4.21
N ALA A 248 -6.90 -55.03 3.67
CA ALA A 248 -8.33 -54.96 3.93
C ALA A 248 -8.73 -55.78 5.18
N GLN A 249 -9.80 -55.35 5.84
CA GLN A 249 -10.95 -56.13 6.37
C GLN A 249 -11.44 -55.59 7.74
N HIS A 250 -12.60 -54.92 7.78
CA HIS A 250 -13.85 -55.45 8.35
C HIS A 250 -14.95 -54.40 8.56
N SER A 251 -16.19 -54.89 8.39
CA SER A 251 -17.50 -54.43 8.86
C SER A 251 -18.11 -53.13 8.30
N THR A 252 -18.91 -53.33 7.26
CA THR A 252 -20.06 -52.52 6.86
C THR A 252 -21.30 -52.82 7.73
N GLN A 253 -22.23 -51.84 7.74
CA GLN A 253 -23.66 -51.90 8.13
C GLN A 253 -24.03 -51.32 9.50
N ASN A 254 -24.26 -50.00 9.57
CA ASN A 254 -25.53 -49.42 10.08
C ASN A 254 -25.51 -47.87 10.08
N THR A 255 -25.49 -47.23 8.91
CA THR A 255 -25.72 -45.77 8.81
C THR A 255 -26.21 -45.38 7.42
N SER A 256 -27.38 -45.88 6.98
CA SER A 256 -27.95 -45.48 5.68
C SER A 256 -29.43 -45.10 5.72
N GLN A 257 -30.01 -44.87 6.91
CA GLN A 257 -31.40 -44.42 7.01
C GLN A 257 -31.65 -43.17 7.88
N HIS A 258 -30.62 -42.61 8.54
CA HIS A 258 -30.76 -41.33 9.26
C HIS A 258 -30.24 -40.09 8.49
N SER A 259 -29.53 -40.29 7.39
CA SER A 259 -28.94 -39.22 6.56
C SER A 259 -29.87 -38.68 5.46
N ALA A 260 -30.98 -39.37 5.17
CA ALA A 260 -31.91 -39.00 4.09
C ALA A 260 -33.10 -38.11 4.53
N GLN A 261 -33.35 -37.96 5.84
CA GLN A 261 -34.44 -37.11 6.37
C GLN A 261 -33.95 -35.76 6.92
N LEU A 262 -32.66 -35.61 7.22
CA LEU A 262 -32.06 -34.31 7.59
C LEU A 262 -31.64 -33.46 6.39
N SER A 263 -31.56 -34.06 5.20
CA SER A 263 -31.19 -33.40 3.94
C SER A 263 -32.36 -32.71 3.24
N ALA A 264 -33.61 -33.09 3.55
CA ALA A 264 -34.81 -32.47 2.96
C ALA A 264 -35.36 -31.26 3.76
N GLN A 265 -35.02 -31.12 5.04
CA GLN A 265 -35.37 -29.95 5.85
C GLN A 265 -34.28 -28.86 5.89
N HIS A 266 -33.08 -29.15 5.36
CA HIS A 266 -32.00 -28.16 5.20
C HIS A 266 -31.96 -27.48 3.82
N LEU A 267 -32.70 -28.00 2.83
CA LEU A 267 -32.74 -27.43 1.47
C LEU A 267 -33.82 -26.36 1.24
N ASN A 268 -34.67 -26.04 2.23
CA ASN A 268 -35.70 -24.99 2.12
C ASN A 268 -35.43 -23.76 3.00
N ARG A 269 -34.16 -23.50 3.34
CA ARG A 269 -33.77 -22.32 4.13
C ARG A 269 -32.55 -21.58 3.58
N VAL A 270 -32.40 -21.49 2.26
CA VAL A 270 -31.47 -20.56 1.62
C VAL A 270 -32.13 -19.96 0.39
N ASN A 271 -32.96 -18.96 0.62
CA ASN A 271 -33.38 -17.98 -0.40
C ASN A 271 -33.82 -16.68 0.27
N SER A 272 -33.07 -16.23 1.28
CA SER A 272 -33.08 -14.80 1.58
C SER A 272 -32.21 -14.13 0.52
N GLN A 273 -32.85 -13.46 -0.43
CA GLN A 273 -32.20 -12.42 -1.23
C GLN A 273 -31.51 -11.44 -0.27
N LYS A 274 -30.21 -11.64 -0.03
CA LYS A 274 -29.40 -10.70 0.75
C LYS A 274 -29.38 -9.39 -0.04
N SER A 275 -29.93 -8.33 0.55
CA SER A 275 -30.05 -7.02 -0.09
C SER A 275 -28.67 -6.47 -0.40
N ILE A 276 -28.45 -6.04 -1.65
CA ILE A 276 -27.23 -5.31 -2.03
C ILE A 276 -27.17 -4.01 -1.22
N PRO A 277 -26.03 -3.70 -0.58
CA PRO A 277 -25.98 -2.58 0.36
C PRO A 277 -25.97 -1.23 -0.35
N ASN A 278 -26.68 -0.25 0.23
CA ASN A 278 -26.49 1.16 -0.08
C ASN A 278 -25.27 1.67 0.70
N LEU A 279 -24.30 2.27 0.00
CA LEU A 279 -23.05 2.75 0.59
C LEU A 279 -23.15 4.26 0.84
N GLN A 280 -23.32 4.63 2.10
CA GLN A 280 -23.40 6.04 2.52
C GLN A 280 -22.00 6.63 2.64
N VAL A 281 -21.73 7.68 1.88
CA VAL A 281 -20.48 8.46 1.92
C VAL A 281 -20.80 9.85 2.46
N ILE A 282 -20.07 10.26 3.49
CA ILE A 282 -20.29 11.55 4.17
C ILE A 282 -20.06 12.73 3.21
N ALA A 283 -20.77 13.84 3.43
CA ALA A 283 -20.47 15.08 2.71
C ALA A 283 -19.13 15.65 3.18
N ALA A 284 -18.18 15.77 2.26
CA ALA A 284 -16.84 16.26 2.55
C ALA A 284 -16.26 17.04 1.36
N GLU A 285 -15.31 17.90 1.66
CA GLU A 285 -14.43 18.56 0.69
C GLU A 285 -12.98 18.31 1.10
N ILE A 286 -12.19 17.76 0.19
CA ILE A 286 -10.82 17.31 0.40
C ILE A 286 -9.92 17.97 -0.65
N VAL A 287 -8.81 18.52 -0.19
CA VAL A 287 -7.67 18.90 -1.02
C VAL A 287 -6.45 18.19 -0.48
N ASP A 288 -5.73 17.48 -1.32
CA ASP A 288 -4.68 16.59 -0.84
C ASP A 288 -3.55 16.43 -1.84
N PHE A 289 -2.36 16.13 -1.33
CA PHE A 289 -1.12 15.94 -2.08
C PHE A 289 -0.07 15.27 -1.18
N PRO A 290 0.90 14.53 -1.75
CA PRO A 290 1.92 13.87 -0.95
C PRO A 290 2.95 14.86 -0.39
N ARG A 291 3.40 14.61 0.83
CA ARG A 291 4.53 15.31 1.46
C ARG A 291 5.86 14.97 0.78
N PHE A 292 6.12 13.69 0.52
CA PHE A 292 7.36 13.20 -0.09
C PHE A 292 7.12 12.55 -1.44
N GLU A 293 8.11 12.62 -2.33
CA GLU A 293 8.06 12.02 -3.66
C GLU A 293 8.18 10.50 -3.61
N TYR A 294 9.11 9.98 -2.80
CA TYR A 294 9.33 8.54 -2.63
C TYR A 294 8.59 8.01 -1.39
N ARG A 295 7.61 7.13 -1.59
CA ARG A 295 6.82 6.49 -0.54
C ARG A 295 6.78 4.99 -0.78
N GLY A 296 7.70 4.27 -0.16
CA GLY A 296 7.98 2.87 -0.48
C GLY A 296 7.56 1.85 0.57
N MET A 297 7.41 0.60 0.12
CA MET A 297 7.45 -0.59 0.97
C MET A 297 8.34 -1.66 0.34
N HIS A 298 9.22 -2.23 1.14
CA HIS A 298 10.10 -3.32 0.79
C HIS A 298 9.53 -4.68 1.21
N LEU A 299 9.72 -5.68 0.35
CA LEU A 299 9.45 -7.08 0.65
C LEU A 299 10.64 -7.97 0.27
N ASP A 300 11.17 -8.67 1.27
CA ASP A 300 12.10 -9.78 1.12
C ASP A 300 11.33 -11.03 0.68
N VAL A 301 11.59 -11.47 -0.55
CA VAL A 301 11.07 -12.74 -1.10
C VAL A 301 12.15 -13.82 -1.17
N VAL A 302 13.34 -13.55 -0.63
CA VAL A 302 14.47 -14.47 -0.65
C VAL A 302 14.40 -15.42 0.53
N ARG A 303 14.29 -14.89 1.75
CA ARG A 303 14.29 -15.71 2.97
C ARG A 303 13.08 -16.66 2.92
N HIS A 304 11.92 -16.14 2.51
CA HIS A 304 10.76 -16.94 2.11
C HIS A 304 10.11 -16.40 0.84
N ILE A 305 9.83 -17.28 -0.11
CA ILE A 305 9.18 -16.94 -1.38
C ILE A 305 7.65 -16.85 -1.19
N TYR A 306 7.01 -15.88 -1.85
CA TYR A 306 5.56 -15.71 -1.85
C TYR A 306 4.99 -15.89 -3.27
N SER A 307 3.72 -16.30 -3.38
CA SER A 307 3.05 -16.43 -4.67
C SER A 307 2.87 -15.07 -5.36
N VAL A 308 2.80 -15.09 -6.69
CA VAL A 308 2.49 -13.91 -7.52
C VAL A 308 1.18 -13.24 -7.07
N ASP A 309 0.14 -14.04 -6.82
CA ASP A 309 -1.14 -13.52 -6.33
C ASP A 309 -1.01 -12.77 -5.01
N TYR A 310 -0.15 -13.25 -4.10
CA TYR A 310 0.07 -12.55 -2.84
C TYR A 310 0.89 -11.28 -3.02
N ILE A 311 1.86 -11.25 -3.94
CA ILE A 311 2.60 -10.02 -4.28
C ILE A 311 1.64 -8.97 -4.83
N LYS A 312 0.72 -9.36 -5.73
CA LYS A 312 -0.34 -8.48 -6.24
C LYS A 312 -1.23 -7.96 -5.11
N GLN A 313 -1.65 -8.83 -4.19
CA GLN A 313 -2.40 -8.42 -3.00
C GLN A 313 -1.61 -7.46 -2.08
N TYR A 314 -0.30 -7.66 -1.95
CA TYR A 314 0.58 -6.77 -1.20
C TYR A 314 0.65 -5.38 -1.86
N ILE A 315 0.74 -5.32 -3.19
CA ILE A 315 0.67 -4.09 -3.99
C ILE A 315 -0.68 -3.38 -3.81
N ASP A 316 -1.80 -4.10 -3.68
CA ASP A 316 -3.09 -3.49 -3.33
C ASP A 316 -3.05 -2.81 -1.95
N TYR A 317 -2.32 -3.38 -0.97
CA TYR A 317 -2.10 -2.71 0.31
C TYR A 317 -1.31 -1.41 0.13
N LEU A 318 -0.28 -1.39 -0.72
CA LEU A 318 0.46 -0.17 -1.05
C LEU A 318 -0.46 0.89 -1.68
N ALA A 319 -1.31 0.49 -2.61
CA ALA A 319 -2.23 1.38 -3.30
C ALA A 319 -3.19 2.09 -2.34
N LEU A 320 -3.85 1.37 -1.42
CA LEU A 320 -4.74 2.01 -0.43
C LEU A 320 -4.01 3.04 0.42
N HIS A 321 -2.77 2.72 0.80
CA HIS A 321 -1.91 3.59 1.63
C HIS A 321 -1.22 4.70 0.84
N LYS A 322 -1.54 4.85 -0.45
CA LYS A 322 -0.96 5.86 -1.36
C LYS A 322 0.57 5.80 -1.47
N MET A 323 1.14 4.60 -1.32
CA MET A 323 2.53 4.31 -1.62
C MET A 323 2.71 4.25 -3.15
N ASN A 324 3.90 4.58 -3.64
CA ASN A 324 4.23 4.60 -5.07
C ASN A 324 5.48 3.80 -5.44
N TYR A 325 6.19 3.22 -4.46
CA TYR A 325 7.31 2.33 -4.74
C TYR A 325 7.15 0.98 -4.04
N PHE A 326 7.34 -0.09 -4.79
CA PHE A 326 7.49 -1.45 -4.25
C PHE A 326 8.95 -1.88 -4.41
N HIS A 327 9.70 -1.93 -3.32
CA HIS A 327 11.08 -2.40 -3.34
C HIS A 327 11.09 -3.93 -3.19
N TRP A 328 11.51 -4.62 -4.25
CA TRP A 328 11.46 -6.07 -4.34
C TRP A 328 12.86 -6.65 -4.19
N HIS A 329 13.14 -7.22 -3.02
CA HIS A 329 14.43 -7.82 -2.70
C HIS A 329 14.50 -9.25 -3.21
N LEU A 330 15.24 -9.46 -4.30
CA LEU A 330 15.18 -10.68 -5.13
C LEU A 330 16.34 -11.64 -4.89
N THR A 331 17.43 -11.22 -4.24
CA THR A 331 18.62 -12.07 -4.07
C THR A 331 19.25 -11.87 -2.70
N ASP A 332 19.63 -12.97 -2.06
CA ASP A 332 20.37 -12.99 -0.80
C ASP A 332 21.09 -14.35 -0.67
N ASP A 333 21.76 -14.58 0.46
CA ASP A 333 22.49 -15.79 0.75
C ASP A 333 21.63 -17.07 0.64
N GLN A 334 20.35 -16.99 1.00
CA GLN A 334 19.43 -18.13 1.08
C GLN A 334 18.64 -18.38 -0.20
N GLY A 335 18.83 -17.55 -1.23
CA GLY A 335 18.19 -17.80 -2.51
C GLY A 335 18.32 -16.70 -3.56
N TRP A 336 18.25 -17.12 -4.81
CA TRP A 336 18.08 -16.28 -5.99
C TRP A 336 16.64 -16.39 -6.50
N ARG A 337 15.89 -15.27 -6.63
CA ARG A 337 14.44 -15.30 -6.91
C ARG A 337 14.04 -14.76 -8.27
N MET A 338 14.97 -14.24 -9.05
CA MET A 338 14.71 -13.80 -10.42
C MET A 338 15.01 -14.95 -11.39
N GLU A 339 14.18 -15.22 -12.39
CA GLU A 339 14.64 -16.08 -13.50
C GLU A 339 15.82 -15.40 -14.22
N SER A 340 16.93 -16.13 -14.39
CA SER A 340 18.01 -15.72 -15.27
C SER A 340 18.10 -16.62 -16.49
N LYS A 341 17.99 -16.04 -17.68
CA LYS A 341 18.20 -16.74 -18.97
C LYS A 341 19.67 -16.70 -19.37
N SER A 342 20.39 -15.64 -19.00
CA SER A 342 21.85 -15.55 -19.19
C SER A 342 22.60 -16.59 -18.35
N HIS A 343 22.11 -16.86 -17.13
CA HIS A 343 22.73 -17.76 -16.16
C HIS A 343 21.73 -18.79 -15.58
N PRO A 344 21.25 -19.77 -16.39
CA PRO A 344 20.17 -20.68 -15.98
C PRO A 344 20.46 -21.54 -14.75
N LYS A 345 21.74 -21.76 -14.41
CA LYS A 345 22.11 -22.50 -13.20
C LYS A 345 21.68 -21.79 -11.91
N LEU A 346 21.51 -20.47 -11.93
CA LEU A 346 20.95 -19.74 -10.78
C LEU A 346 19.53 -20.23 -10.45
N ASN A 347 18.74 -20.53 -11.48
CA ASN A 347 17.37 -21.04 -11.36
C ASN A 347 17.33 -22.46 -10.76
N GLU A 348 18.32 -23.28 -11.12
CA GLU A 348 18.40 -24.71 -10.73
C GLU A 348 19.02 -24.90 -9.34
N ILE A 349 20.06 -24.11 -9.03
CA ILE A 349 20.89 -24.24 -7.82
C ILE A 349 20.62 -23.07 -6.87
N GLY A 350 20.96 -21.83 -7.28
CA GLY A 350 20.87 -20.64 -6.45
C GLY A 350 19.47 -20.36 -5.90
N SER A 351 18.41 -20.76 -6.59
CA SER A 351 17.03 -20.60 -6.15
C SER A 351 16.58 -21.61 -5.09
N TRP A 352 17.43 -22.56 -4.67
CA TRP A 352 17.03 -23.66 -3.79
C TRP A 352 18.03 -23.93 -2.67
N ARG A 353 17.55 -24.00 -1.44
CA ARG A 353 18.35 -24.40 -0.27
C ARG A 353 17.93 -25.77 0.25
N ALA A 354 18.85 -26.48 0.87
CA ALA A 354 18.66 -27.87 1.32
C ALA A 354 17.77 -28.00 2.57
N GLY A 355 17.64 -26.93 3.35
CA GLY A 355 16.84 -26.88 4.56
C GLY A 355 16.70 -25.46 5.09
N THR A 356 15.96 -25.31 6.18
CA THR A 356 15.75 -24.04 6.86
C THR A 356 15.95 -24.22 8.37
N ILE A 357 16.63 -23.27 9.02
CA ILE A 357 16.77 -23.21 10.48
C ILE A 357 15.41 -23.30 11.18
N ILE A 358 15.34 -24.12 12.23
CA ILE A 358 14.17 -24.28 13.09
C ILE A 358 14.29 -23.35 14.30
N GLY A 359 13.32 -22.46 14.45
CA GLY A 359 13.28 -21.49 15.55
C GLY A 359 14.23 -20.31 15.35
N ILE A 360 14.27 -19.41 16.34
CA ILE A 360 15.07 -18.17 16.27
C ILE A 360 16.55 -18.50 16.45
N PHE A 361 17.42 -17.88 15.65
CA PHE A 361 18.87 -18.06 15.69
C PHE A 361 19.42 -18.00 17.14
N PRO A 362 20.29 -18.94 17.55
CA PRO A 362 20.96 -19.98 16.76
C PRO A 362 20.11 -21.21 16.40
N GLY A 363 18.83 -21.22 16.75
CA GLY A 363 17.87 -22.27 16.43
C GLY A 363 18.05 -23.53 17.27
N THR A 364 17.21 -24.53 17.01
CA THR A 364 17.31 -25.87 17.62
C THR A 364 17.78 -26.93 16.62
N GLY A 365 18.05 -26.54 15.38
CA GLY A 365 18.43 -27.41 14.28
C GLY A 365 18.07 -26.78 12.92
N VAL A 366 18.21 -27.56 11.86
CA VAL A 366 17.75 -27.24 10.51
C VAL A 366 16.80 -28.36 10.09
N ASP A 367 15.70 -28.02 9.43
CA ASP A 367 14.87 -29.03 8.78
C ASP A 367 15.59 -29.66 7.56
N SER A 368 15.00 -30.73 7.02
CA SER A 368 15.50 -31.41 5.83
C SER A 368 14.63 -31.14 4.60
N THR A 369 13.91 -30.02 4.57
CA THR A 369 12.99 -29.69 3.48
C THR A 369 13.68 -28.81 2.47
N ARG A 370 13.94 -29.35 1.26
CA ARG A 370 14.39 -28.55 0.13
C ARG A 370 13.35 -27.45 -0.14
N TYR A 371 13.78 -26.20 -0.05
CA TYR A 371 12.91 -25.03 -0.11
C TYR A 371 13.44 -24.03 -1.13
N GLY A 372 12.55 -23.43 -1.92
CA GLY A 372 12.96 -22.44 -2.90
C GLY A 372 11.97 -22.24 -4.05
N GLY A 373 12.52 -21.72 -5.14
CA GLY A 373 11.80 -21.26 -6.32
C GLY A 373 12.27 -19.87 -6.75
N TYR A 374 11.79 -19.43 -7.91
CA TYR A 374 12.03 -18.12 -8.49
C TYR A 374 10.81 -17.68 -9.30
N TYR A 375 10.72 -16.38 -9.59
CA TYR A 375 9.71 -15.80 -10.45
C TYR A 375 10.19 -15.83 -11.90
N THR A 376 9.38 -16.37 -12.81
CA THR A 376 9.69 -16.30 -14.24
C THR A 376 9.63 -14.85 -14.72
N ILE A 377 10.29 -14.53 -15.83
CA ILE A 377 10.22 -13.22 -16.46
C ILE A 377 8.77 -12.82 -16.76
N GLU A 378 7.94 -13.76 -17.21
CA GLU A 378 6.51 -13.53 -17.48
C GLU A 378 5.75 -13.21 -16.19
N GLN A 379 6.03 -13.92 -15.09
CA GLN A 379 5.43 -13.63 -13.79
C GLN A 379 5.85 -12.25 -13.26
N MET A 380 7.13 -11.89 -13.40
CA MET A 380 7.61 -10.55 -13.00
C MET A 380 6.96 -9.46 -13.85
N LYS A 381 6.86 -9.65 -15.17
CA LYS A 381 6.18 -8.70 -16.08
C LYS A 381 4.70 -8.52 -15.73
N ASP A 382 4.00 -9.60 -15.40
CA ASP A 382 2.61 -9.56 -14.93
C ASP A 382 2.47 -8.77 -13.61
N VAL A 383 3.40 -8.94 -12.66
CA VAL A 383 3.43 -8.14 -11.43
C VAL A 383 3.75 -6.67 -11.72
N ILE A 384 4.69 -6.38 -12.62
CA ILE A 384 5.06 -5.02 -13.03
C ILE A 384 3.86 -4.30 -13.66
N GLU A 385 3.16 -4.94 -14.59
CA GLU A 385 1.95 -4.38 -15.21
C GLU A 385 0.86 -4.11 -14.18
N TYR A 386 0.65 -5.07 -13.26
CA TYR A 386 -0.32 -4.93 -12.18
C TYR A 386 0.00 -3.75 -11.23
N ALA A 387 1.28 -3.53 -10.92
CA ALA A 387 1.76 -2.40 -10.13
C ALA A 387 1.60 -1.07 -10.87
N ALA A 388 1.91 -1.04 -12.18
CA ALA A 388 1.79 0.15 -13.01
C ALA A 388 0.34 0.66 -13.08
N GLN A 389 -0.65 -0.23 -13.17
CA GLN A 389 -2.08 0.11 -13.10
C GLN A 389 -2.49 0.79 -11.78
N ARG A 390 -1.65 0.71 -10.75
CA ARG A 390 -1.84 1.33 -9.43
C ARG A 390 -0.87 2.48 -9.19
N TYR A 391 -0.15 2.93 -10.22
CA TYR A 391 0.87 3.96 -10.16
C TYR A 391 1.96 3.64 -9.13
N ILE A 392 2.32 2.36 -9.03
CA ILE A 392 3.41 1.86 -8.20
C ILE A 392 4.55 1.41 -9.12
N GLU A 393 5.71 2.02 -8.96
CA GLU A 393 6.94 1.62 -9.63
C GLU A 393 7.64 0.54 -8.79
N ILE A 394 8.15 -0.50 -9.46
CA ILE A 394 8.93 -1.55 -8.78
C ILE A 394 10.41 -1.19 -8.83
N VAL A 395 11.06 -1.18 -7.66
CA VAL A 395 12.51 -1.07 -7.51
C VAL A 395 13.05 -2.47 -7.27
N PRO A 396 13.72 -3.12 -8.24
CA PRO A 396 14.33 -4.42 -7.99
C PRO A 396 15.68 -4.29 -7.29
N GLU A 397 16.03 -5.31 -6.51
CA GLU A 397 17.34 -5.42 -5.85
C GLU A 397 18.04 -6.74 -6.18
N ILE A 398 19.30 -6.63 -6.63
CA ILE A 398 20.29 -7.71 -6.61
C ILE A 398 21.39 -7.27 -5.65
N ASP A 399 21.47 -7.94 -4.50
CA ASP A 399 22.39 -7.59 -3.42
C ASP A 399 23.78 -8.19 -3.61
N VAL A 400 24.77 -7.31 -3.81
CA VAL A 400 26.18 -7.65 -4.03
C VAL A 400 27.10 -6.55 -3.48
N PRO A 401 28.37 -6.84 -3.12
CA PRO A 401 29.07 -8.13 -3.20
C PRO A 401 28.93 -9.00 -1.94
N GLY A 402 28.27 -8.49 -0.89
CA GLY A 402 27.75 -9.29 0.22
C GLY A 402 26.55 -10.14 -0.20
N HIS A 403 25.90 -10.82 0.74
CA HIS A 403 24.64 -11.52 0.51
C HIS A 403 24.60 -12.45 -0.74
N SER A 404 25.74 -13.03 -1.09
CA SER A 404 25.99 -13.66 -2.39
C SER A 404 26.14 -15.18 -2.33
N MET A 405 25.82 -15.84 -1.20
CA MET A 405 26.00 -17.30 -1.10
C MET A 405 25.18 -18.10 -2.13
N ALA A 406 24.01 -17.62 -2.56
CA ALA A 406 23.25 -18.26 -3.63
C ALA A 406 23.97 -18.21 -5.00
N ILE A 407 24.64 -17.09 -5.30
CA ILE A 407 25.48 -16.93 -6.49
C ILE A 407 26.70 -17.86 -6.37
N ILE A 408 27.39 -17.79 -5.24
CA ILE A 408 28.62 -18.55 -4.99
C ILE A 408 28.37 -20.06 -4.97
N ALA A 409 27.25 -20.53 -4.44
CA ALA A 409 26.89 -21.95 -4.50
C ALA A 409 26.65 -22.44 -5.94
N THR A 410 26.18 -21.54 -6.80
CA THR A 410 25.96 -21.83 -8.22
C THR A 410 27.28 -21.79 -9.01
N TYR A 411 28.14 -20.83 -8.67
CA TYR A 411 29.43 -20.56 -9.30
C TYR A 411 30.52 -20.48 -8.23
N PRO A 412 31.02 -21.62 -7.71
CA PRO A 412 32.00 -21.64 -6.62
C PRO A 412 33.28 -20.88 -6.92
N GLN A 413 33.64 -20.72 -8.20
CA GLN A 413 34.80 -19.95 -8.62
C GLN A 413 34.69 -18.45 -8.30
N PHE A 414 33.49 -17.92 -8.03
CA PHE A 414 33.28 -16.52 -7.62
C PHE A 414 33.53 -16.28 -6.12
N SER A 415 33.83 -17.33 -5.35
CA SER A 415 34.17 -17.25 -3.93
C SER A 415 35.60 -16.78 -3.71
N THR A 416 35.86 -16.12 -2.59
CA THR A 416 37.25 -15.91 -2.09
C THR A 416 37.94 -17.22 -1.68
N THR A 417 37.17 -18.30 -1.50
CA THR A 417 37.66 -19.66 -1.22
C THR A 417 37.04 -20.67 -2.22
N PRO A 418 37.47 -20.68 -3.49
CA PRO A 418 36.77 -21.44 -4.54
C PRO A 418 36.88 -22.96 -4.41
N ASN A 419 37.88 -23.45 -3.67
CA ASN A 419 38.10 -24.88 -3.42
C ASN A 419 37.25 -25.45 -2.26
N ILE A 420 36.49 -24.61 -1.56
CA ILE A 420 35.60 -25.03 -0.47
C ILE A 420 34.19 -25.09 -1.04
N PRO A 421 33.53 -26.27 -1.07
CA PRO A 421 32.14 -26.38 -1.52
C PRO A 421 31.24 -25.41 -0.76
N LYS A 422 30.34 -24.74 -1.48
CA LYS A 422 29.37 -23.78 -0.94
C LYS A 422 27.97 -24.20 -1.33
N GLU A 423 27.02 -23.87 -0.47
CA GLU A 423 25.60 -24.12 -0.66
C GLU A 423 24.84 -22.82 -0.33
N PRO A 424 23.65 -22.59 -0.90
CA PRO A 424 22.79 -21.49 -0.46
C PRO A 424 22.52 -21.63 1.04
N ALA A 425 22.58 -20.52 1.77
CA ALA A 425 22.54 -20.57 3.21
C ALA A 425 21.18 -21.11 3.72
N ILE A 426 21.25 -21.90 4.80
CA ILE A 426 20.09 -22.53 5.46
C ILE A 426 19.74 -21.83 6.79
N THR A 427 20.46 -20.77 7.14
CA THR A 427 20.33 -19.98 8.37
C THR A 427 20.44 -18.48 8.07
N TRP A 428 20.16 -17.65 9.07
CA TRP A 428 20.16 -16.17 8.99
C TRP A 428 20.80 -15.54 10.24
N GLY A 429 21.01 -14.22 10.23
CA GLY A 429 21.45 -13.42 11.38
C GLY A 429 22.93 -13.01 11.28
N ILE A 430 23.68 -13.06 12.40
CA ILE A 430 25.13 -12.74 12.44
C ILE A 430 25.92 -13.58 11.42
N TYR A 431 25.40 -14.76 11.06
CA TYR A 431 26.00 -15.62 10.03
C TYR A 431 26.02 -14.97 8.63
N ASN A 432 25.09 -14.07 8.29
CA ASN A 432 25.11 -13.33 7.02
C ASN A 432 26.40 -12.49 6.92
N ARG A 433 26.79 -11.83 8.03
CA ARG A 433 28.07 -11.11 8.17
C ARG A 433 29.31 -12.02 8.26
N GLN A 434 29.13 -13.33 8.18
CA GLN A 434 30.22 -14.30 8.13
C GLN A 434 30.24 -15.10 6.84
N ASN A 435 29.19 -14.99 6.02
CA ASN A 435 29.09 -15.63 4.72
C ASN A 435 30.17 -15.10 3.78
N ASN A 436 30.57 -15.95 2.85
CA ASN A 436 31.58 -15.57 1.86
C ASN A 436 31.02 -14.48 0.94
N VAL A 437 31.92 -13.73 0.33
CA VAL A 437 31.62 -12.58 -0.53
C VAL A 437 32.12 -12.86 -1.94
N LEU A 438 31.64 -12.10 -2.92
CA LEU A 438 32.18 -12.20 -4.28
C LEU A 438 33.67 -11.80 -4.30
N ALA A 439 34.51 -12.65 -4.87
CA ALA A 439 35.91 -12.35 -5.14
C ALA A 439 36.01 -11.38 -6.33
N PRO A 440 36.89 -10.37 -6.30
CA PRO A 440 37.05 -9.49 -7.45
C PRO A 440 37.78 -10.20 -8.59
N SER A 441 37.11 -10.32 -9.73
CA SER A 441 37.70 -10.77 -10.99
C SER A 441 36.90 -10.21 -12.15
N GLU A 442 37.50 -10.11 -13.33
CA GLU A 442 36.76 -9.68 -14.52
C GLU A 442 35.63 -10.66 -14.89
N GLU A 443 35.78 -11.97 -14.64
CA GLU A 443 34.70 -12.96 -14.82
C GLU A 443 33.48 -12.63 -13.93
N VAL A 444 33.71 -12.21 -12.67
CA VAL A 444 32.62 -11.78 -11.78
C VAL A 444 31.98 -10.49 -12.29
N PHE A 445 32.76 -9.53 -12.78
CA PHE A 445 32.18 -8.30 -13.32
C PHE A 445 31.42 -8.51 -14.64
N GLU A 446 31.83 -9.46 -15.49
CA GLU A 446 31.07 -9.90 -16.67
C GLU A 446 29.74 -10.56 -16.24
N PHE A 447 29.77 -11.47 -15.27
CA PHE A 447 28.57 -12.06 -14.68
C PHE A 447 27.61 -10.98 -14.14
N LEU A 448 28.13 -10.04 -13.34
CA LEU A 448 27.33 -8.94 -12.79
C LEU A 448 26.75 -8.07 -13.91
N SER A 449 27.52 -7.78 -14.95
CA SER A 449 27.03 -7.06 -16.14
C SER A 449 25.85 -7.79 -16.77
N ASP A 450 25.93 -9.10 -16.98
CA ASP A 450 24.87 -9.88 -17.60
C ASP A 450 23.58 -9.86 -16.77
N VAL A 451 23.67 -10.13 -15.46
CA VAL A 451 22.48 -10.20 -14.60
C VAL A 451 21.85 -8.83 -14.35
N PHE A 452 22.62 -7.75 -14.22
CA PHE A 452 22.07 -6.40 -14.08
C PHE A 452 21.46 -5.88 -15.39
N ASN A 453 22.03 -6.25 -16.55
CA ASN A 453 21.40 -5.95 -17.84
C ASN A 453 20.08 -6.71 -18.01
N GLU A 454 20.05 -8.00 -17.67
CA GLU A 454 18.82 -8.79 -17.69
C GLU A 454 17.77 -8.23 -16.72
N LEU A 455 18.18 -7.78 -15.52
CA LEU A 455 17.32 -7.09 -14.58
C LEU A 455 16.70 -5.82 -15.19
N MET A 456 17.51 -4.96 -15.78
CA MET A 456 17.03 -3.72 -16.40
C MET A 456 16.19 -3.93 -17.66
N ASP A 457 16.31 -5.09 -18.34
CA ASP A 457 15.45 -5.47 -19.46
C ASP A 457 14.06 -5.96 -18.99
N VAL A 458 13.97 -6.51 -17.78
CA VAL A 458 12.71 -6.95 -17.17
C VAL A 458 11.99 -5.78 -16.49
N PHE A 459 12.71 -4.98 -15.70
CA PHE A 459 12.14 -3.93 -14.87
C PHE A 459 12.26 -2.55 -15.54
N PRO A 460 11.15 -1.92 -15.96
CA PRO A 460 11.19 -0.65 -16.68
C PRO A 460 11.38 0.57 -15.77
N GLY A 461 11.38 0.38 -14.44
CA GLY A 461 11.53 1.44 -13.44
C GLY A 461 12.86 2.19 -13.54
N GLN A 462 12.90 3.40 -13.02
CA GLN A 462 14.08 4.26 -13.09
C GLN A 462 15.15 3.86 -12.06
N TYR A 463 14.77 3.19 -10.97
CA TYR A 463 15.66 2.86 -9.86
C TYR A 463 16.09 1.40 -9.89
N ILE A 464 17.38 1.16 -9.64
CA ILE A 464 17.97 -0.18 -9.46
C ILE A 464 18.72 -0.19 -8.12
N HIS A 465 18.42 -1.16 -7.27
CA HIS A 465 19.08 -1.32 -5.97
C HIS A 465 20.18 -2.40 -6.05
N ILE A 466 21.38 -2.08 -5.54
CA ILE A 466 22.52 -3.02 -5.50
C ILE A 466 22.66 -3.74 -4.15
N GLY A 467 21.90 -3.32 -3.15
CA GLY A 467 22.14 -3.70 -1.76
C GLY A 467 23.45 -3.08 -1.25
N ALA A 468 24.50 -3.90 -1.20
CA ALA A 468 25.83 -3.55 -0.69
C ALA A 468 25.88 -3.35 0.83
N ASP A 469 24.96 -3.94 1.58
CA ASP A 469 24.99 -3.99 3.03
C ASP A 469 25.81 -5.18 3.56
N GLU A 470 26.20 -5.08 4.83
CA GLU A 470 26.74 -6.18 5.64
C GLU A 470 27.88 -7.02 5.04
N CYS A 471 28.64 -6.48 4.07
CA CYS A 471 29.70 -7.19 3.39
C CYS A 471 30.90 -7.47 4.31
N ALA A 472 31.21 -8.76 4.48
CA ALA A 472 32.24 -9.23 5.41
C ALA A 472 33.66 -9.11 4.84
N LYS A 473 34.24 -7.89 4.96
CA LYS A 473 35.57 -7.52 4.44
C LYS A 473 36.70 -8.49 4.76
N ARG A 474 36.63 -9.18 5.91
CA ARG A 474 37.62 -10.19 6.33
C ARG A 474 37.93 -11.23 5.24
N TRP A 475 36.97 -11.59 4.40
CA TRP A 475 37.19 -12.57 3.33
C TRP A 475 38.10 -12.05 2.22
N TRP A 476 38.09 -10.75 1.97
CA TRP A 476 39.04 -10.09 1.07
C TRP A 476 40.40 -9.88 1.74
N GLU A 477 40.42 -9.54 3.03
CA GLU A 477 41.65 -9.43 3.83
C GLU A 477 42.42 -10.77 3.87
N GLU A 478 41.70 -11.88 4.04
CA GLU A 478 42.25 -13.24 4.15
C GLU A 478 42.63 -13.86 2.78
N SER A 479 42.17 -13.29 1.65
CA SER A 479 42.38 -13.85 0.30
C SER A 479 43.60 -13.26 -0.40
N ALA A 480 44.62 -14.08 -0.65
CA ALA A 480 45.83 -13.67 -1.34
C ALA A 480 45.57 -13.14 -2.77
N GLU A 481 44.63 -13.77 -3.47
CA GLU A 481 44.19 -13.36 -4.81
C GLU A 481 43.50 -12.00 -4.78
N THR A 482 42.64 -11.76 -3.77
CA THR A 482 41.98 -10.46 -3.60
C THR A 482 42.99 -9.36 -3.29
N GLN A 483 43.94 -9.62 -2.39
CA GLN A 483 45.01 -8.68 -2.07
C GLN A 483 45.88 -8.38 -3.31
N ALA A 484 46.13 -9.37 -4.16
CA ALA A 484 46.84 -9.18 -5.43
C ALA A 484 46.04 -8.31 -6.41
N PHE A 485 44.73 -8.56 -6.56
CA PHE A 485 43.83 -7.73 -7.35
C PHE A 485 43.85 -6.28 -6.86
N MET A 486 43.66 -6.04 -5.56
CA MET A 486 43.67 -4.68 -5.02
C MET A 486 44.98 -3.94 -5.31
N LYS A 487 46.12 -4.63 -5.20
CA LYS A 487 47.43 -4.05 -5.55
C LYS A 487 47.56 -3.72 -7.04
N GLU A 488 47.06 -4.58 -7.92
CA GLU A 488 47.07 -4.36 -9.38
C GLU A 488 46.22 -3.13 -9.76
N TYR A 489 45.05 -2.99 -9.14
CA TYR A 489 44.10 -1.91 -9.42
C TYR A 489 44.33 -0.65 -8.55
N GLY A 490 45.36 -0.65 -7.69
CA GLY A 490 45.74 0.50 -6.87
C GLY A 490 44.72 0.87 -5.78
N LEU A 491 43.97 -0.10 -5.27
CA LEU A 491 42.96 0.07 -4.21
C LEU A 491 43.63 0.01 -2.84
N LYS A 492 43.33 0.96 -1.95
CA LYS A 492 44.03 1.09 -0.67
C LYS A 492 43.62 0.05 0.37
N ASP A 493 42.32 -0.27 0.41
CA ASP A 493 41.70 -1.14 1.40
C ASP A 493 40.40 -1.76 0.85
N GLU A 494 39.81 -2.65 1.64
CA GLU A 494 38.60 -3.40 1.31
C GLU A 494 37.34 -2.52 1.21
N ASN A 495 37.39 -1.31 1.76
CA ASN A 495 36.35 -0.29 1.60
C ASN A 495 36.42 0.29 0.18
N GLU A 496 37.62 0.65 -0.29
CA GLU A 496 37.83 1.05 -1.68
C GLU A 496 37.51 -0.10 -2.67
N LEU A 497 37.71 -1.36 -2.28
CA LEU A 497 37.28 -2.51 -3.09
C LEU A 497 35.76 -2.62 -3.21
N GLN A 498 34.99 -2.48 -2.12
CA GLN A 498 33.54 -2.50 -2.24
C GLN A 498 33.02 -1.30 -3.02
N LYS A 499 33.61 -0.11 -2.83
CA LYS A 499 33.34 1.05 -3.68
C LYS A 499 33.63 0.75 -5.15
N TYR A 500 34.68 -0.02 -5.47
CA TYR A 500 34.99 -0.44 -6.83
C TYR A 500 33.88 -1.32 -7.43
N PHE A 501 33.36 -2.31 -6.68
CA PHE A 501 32.17 -3.09 -7.08
C PHE A 501 30.96 -2.18 -7.34
N ALA A 502 30.64 -1.32 -6.38
CA ALA A 502 29.52 -0.38 -6.50
C ALA A 502 29.67 0.53 -7.72
N LYS A 503 30.90 1.02 -7.98
CA LYS A 503 31.19 1.87 -9.14
C LYS A 503 30.98 1.13 -10.46
N ARG A 504 31.46 -0.10 -10.60
CA ARG A 504 31.29 -0.90 -11.83
C ARG A 504 29.80 -1.05 -12.17
N ILE A 505 28.96 -1.32 -11.17
CA ILE A 505 27.52 -1.46 -11.37
C ILE A 505 26.83 -0.11 -11.59
N ALA A 506 27.18 0.92 -10.82
CA ALA A 506 26.64 2.26 -11.01
C ALA A 506 26.91 2.78 -12.43
N ASP A 507 28.12 2.58 -12.97
CA ASP A 507 28.45 2.97 -14.34
C ASP A 507 27.52 2.27 -15.37
N MET A 508 27.20 0.99 -15.18
CA MET A 508 26.27 0.24 -16.04
C MET A 508 24.83 0.73 -15.92
N VAL A 509 24.36 0.96 -14.69
CA VAL A 509 23.02 1.49 -14.38
C VAL A 509 22.85 2.90 -15.00
N HIS A 510 23.85 3.77 -14.85
CA HIS A 510 23.84 5.10 -15.44
C HIS A 510 23.92 5.07 -16.97
N ALA A 511 24.69 4.16 -17.56
CA ALA A 511 24.74 4.00 -19.02
C ALA A 511 23.38 3.61 -19.63
N ARG A 512 22.51 2.95 -18.85
CA ARG A 512 21.11 2.65 -19.20
C ARG A 512 20.14 3.78 -18.86
N GLY A 513 20.62 4.93 -18.39
CA GLY A 513 19.81 6.08 -17.99
C GLY A 513 19.00 5.86 -16.70
N ARG A 514 19.40 4.87 -15.88
CA ARG A 514 18.75 4.53 -14.61
C ARG A 514 19.48 5.17 -13.43
N LYS A 515 18.87 5.14 -12.26
CA LYS A 515 19.37 5.69 -11.00
C LYS A 515 19.79 4.56 -10.07
N PHE A 516 20.97 4.70 -9.50
CA PHE A 516 21.60 3.71 -8.64
C PHE A 516 21.26 3.96 -7.16
N ILE A 517 20.73 2.95 -6.48
CA ILE A 517 20.45 2.97 -5.03
C ILE A 517 21.27 1.88 -4.35
N GLY A 518 21.80 2.16 -3.15
CA GLY A 518 22.35 1.15 -2.25
C GLY A 518 22.12 1.51 -0.79
N TRP A 519 22.36 0.55 0.10
CA TRP A 519 22.28 0.74 1.54
C TRP A 519 23.39 1.67 2.05
N ASP A 520 23.24 2.17 3.28
CA ASP A 520 24.06 3.25 3.82
C ASP A 520 25.48 2.85 4.22
N GLU A 521 25.86 1.57 4.16
CA GLU A 521 27.25 1.09 4.19
C GLU A 521 28.12 1.77 3.13
N MET A 522 27.57 2.16 1.99
CA MET A 522 28.31 2.91 0.97
C MET A 522 28.87 4.25 1.48
N LEU A 523 28.35 4.80 2.59
CA LEU A 523 28.94 5.98 3.24
C LEU A 523 30.29 5.67 3.91
N ASP A 524 30.48 4.43 4.35
CA ASP A 524 31.73 3.97 4.97
C ASP A 524 32.75 3.61 3.90
N ASP A 525 32.30 3.00 2.79
CA ASP A 525 33.13 2.67 1.62
C ASP A 525 33.52 3.90 0.78
N GLY A 526 32.66 4.92 0.81
CA GLY A 526 32.73 6.10 -0.03
C GLY A 526 31.74 6.03 -1.20
N LEU A 527 30.97 7.11 -1.37
CA LEU A 527 29.93 7.17 -2.38
C LEU A 527 30.49 7.27 -3.81
N VAL A 528 29.72 6.71 -4.74
CA VAL A 528 29.90 6.87 -6.19
C VAL A 528 28.99 7.99 -6.69
N ASP A 529 29.41 8.74 -7.70
CA ASP A 529 28.64 9.87 -8.22
C ASP A 529 27.23 9.45 -8.62
N GLY A 530 26.22 10.24 -8.24
CA GLY A 530 24.82 9.94 -8.55
C GLY A 530 24.17 8.87 -7.67
N ALA A 531 24.90 8.25 -6.74
CA ALA A 531 24.33 7.27 -5.81
C ALA A 531 23.23 7.90 -4.94
N ILE A 532 22.16 7.13 -4.74
CA ILE A 532 21.10 7.40 -3.79
C ILE A 532 21.30 6.46 -2.60
N VAL A 533 21.31 7.02 -1.39
CA VAL A 533 21.58 6.26 -0.17
C VAL A 533 20.28 5.89 0.53
N MET A 534 20.04 4.60 0.74
CA MET A 534 18.93 4.11 1.56
C MET A 534 19.40 3.90 3.01
N SER A 535 18.96 4.79 3.90
CA SER A 535 19.48 4.93 5.27
C SER A 535 18.74 4.06 6.27
N TRP A 536 19.25 2.85 6.51
CA TRP A 536 18.62 1.87 7.38
C TRP A 536 19.19 1.84 8.81
N ARG A 537 20.48 2.16 9.01
CA ARG A 537 21.10 2.05 10.33
C ARG A 537 20.58 3.11 11.30
N ASN A 538 20.38 4.34 10.80
CA ASN A 538 19.87 5.48 11.56
C ASN A 538 19.41 6.61 10.62
N VAL A 539 18.96 7.75 11.16
CA VAL A 539 18.51 8.91 10.36
C VAL A 539 19.71 9.75 9.94
N GLU A 540 20.71 9.85 10.81
CA GLU A 540 21.89 10.67 10.68
C GLU A 540 22.71 10.32 9.43
N ASN A 541 22.78 9.04 9.06
CA ASN A 541 23.44 8.58 7.84
C ASN A 541 22.77 9.14 6.57
N GLY A 542 21.43 9.11 6.51
CA GLY A 542 20.68 9.69 5.40
C GLY A 542 20.85 11.20 5.31
N ILE A 543 20.90 11.89 6.47
CA ILE A 543 21.21 13.32 6.51
C ILE A 543 22.65 13.59 6.07
N LYS A 544 23.63 12.77 6.48
CA LYS A 544 25.02 12.87 6.04
C LYS A 544 25.14 12.69 4.52
N ALA A 545 24.42 11.72 3.93
CA ALA A 545 24.38 11.56 2.47
C ALA A 545 23.81 12.82 1.79
N ALA A 546 22.73 13.37 2.33
CA ALA A 546 22.10 14.60 1.87
C ALA A 546 23.03 15.84 1.97
N GLU A 547 23.81 15.96 3.04
CA GLU A 547 24.82 17.01 3.26
C GLU A 547 25.96 16.91 2.24
N LEU A 548 26.32 15.68 1.83
CA LEU A 548 27.29 15.42 0.77
C LEU A 548 26.72 15.64 -0.64
N GLY A 549 25.47 16.08 -0.78
CA GLY A 549 24.81 16.37 -2.05
C GLY A 549 24.17 15.17 -2.74
N HIS A 550 24.17 13.99 -2.11
CA HIS A 550 23.51 12.78 -2.61
C HIS A 550 22.04 12.75 -2.19
N LYS A 551 21.20 12.06 -2.97
CA LYS A 551 19.81 11.83 -2.54
C LYS A 551 19.75 10.74 -1.48
N ALA A 552 18.79 10.86 -0.56
CA ALA A 552 18.58 9.92 0.53
C ALA A 552 17.14 9.42 0.60
N ILE A 553 16.98 8.15 0.95
CA ILE A 553 15.70 7.49 1.24
C ILE A 553 15.77 6.98 2.69
N MET A 554 14.84 7.40 3.54
CA MET A 554 14.86 7.08 4.97
C MET A 554 14.19 5.72 5.24
N THR A 555 14.95 4.76 5.77
CA THR A 555 14.45 3.45 6.22
C THR A 555 14.96 3.04 7.60
N PRO A 556 15.14 3.96 8.57
CA PRO A 556 15.82 3.66 9.83
C PRO A 556 15.12 2.54 10.59
N ILE A 557 15.90 1.54 11.00
CA ILE A 557 15.43 0.29 11.59
C ILE A 557 14.45 0.46 12.76
N LYS A 558 14.68 1.50 13.57
CA LYS A 558 13.84 1.84 14.74
C LYS A 558 12.40 2.19 14.40
N TYR A 559 12.13 2.60 13.15
CA TYR A 559 10.84 3.13 12.72
C TYR A 559 10.27 2.39 11.50
N SER A 560 11.13 1.89 10.64
CA SER A 560 10.74 1.38 9.33
C SER A 560 10.79 -0.14 9.20
N TYR A 561 11.42 -0.89 10.12
CA TYR A 561 11.51 -2.35 9.96
C TYR A 561 10.31 -3.04 10.61
N PHE A 562 9.58 -3.84 9.85
CA PHE A 562 8.36 -4.50 10.30
C PHE A 562 8.51 -6.00 10.57
N ASN A 563 9.72 -6.52 10.43
CA ASN A 563 10.11 -7.86 10.91
C ASN A 563 10.51 -7.87 12.40
N VAL A 564 10.66 -6.70 13.04
CA VAL A 564 11.00 -6.54 14.47
C VAL A 564 9.76 -6.48 15.36
N ALA A 565 9.96 -6.65 16.68
CA ALA A 565 8.88 -6.66 17.66
C ALA A 565 7.99 -5.39 17.62
N GLN A 566 6.71 -5.56 17.87
CA GLN A 566 5.68 -4.55 18.06
C GLN A 566 5.42 -4.24 19.53
N LYS A 567 5.83 -5.14 20.43
CA LYS A 567 5.74 -4.94 21.89
C LYS A 567 6.98 -5.43 22.62
N ARG A 568 7.11 -4.99 23.87
CA ARG A 568 8.15 -5.52 24.76
C ARG A 568 7.90 -6.99 25.08
N ASN A 569 8.98 -7.76 25.18
CA ASN A 569 8.95 -9.20 25.46
C ASN A 569 8.08 -10.00 24.47
N GLU A 570 8.09 -9.59 23.20
CA GLU A 570 7.45 -10.33 22.13
C GLU A 570 8.27 -11.57 21.76
N ASP A 571 7.61 -12.72 21.73
CA ASP A 571 8.18 -13.98 21.26
C ASP A 571 7.69 -14.38 19.86
N THR A 572 6.71 -13.64 19.32
CA THR A 572 6.06 -13.87 18.03
C THR A 572 6.81 -13.34 16.81
N LEU A 573 7.86 -12.52 16.96
CA LEU A 573 8.65 -11.95 15.84
C LEU A 573 10.16 -12.17 16.01
N CYS A 574 10.90 -11.89 14.91
CA CYS A 574 12.33 -12.19 14.72
C CYS A 574 13.24 -11.53 15.76
N HIS A 575 13.34 -10.19 15.70
CA HIS A 575 14.27 -9.42 16.51
C HIS A 575 13.59 -8.96 17.80
N ARG A 576 13.86 -9.68 18.89
CA ARG A 576 13.27 -9.40 20.21
C ARG A 576 13.88 -8.18 20.92
N SER A 577 15.10 -7.82 20.55
CA SER A 577 15.83 -6.68 21.14
C SER A 577 15.49 -5.34 20.51
N TRP A 578 14.90 -5.36 19.32
CA TRP A 578 14.45 -4.18 18.60
C TRP A 578 12.93 -4.17 18.55
N TYR A 579 12.33 -3.01 18.74
CA TYR A 579 10.89 -2.88 18.69
C TYR A 579 10.50 -1.57 18.03
N ALA A 580 9.57 -1.66 17.09
CA ALA A 580 9.00 -0.54 16.36
C ALA A 580 7.48 -0.60 16.58
N PRO A 581 6.97 -0.12 17.73
CA PRO A 581 5.53 -0.06 18.01
C PRO A 581 4.89 1.02 17.13
N VAL A 582 3.58 0.88 16.88
CA VAL A 582 2.84 1.74 15.92
C VAL A 582 2.93 3.24 16.25
N ASP A 583 3.00 3.61 17.53
CA ASP A 583 3.21 4.99 17.97
C ASP A 583 4.60 5.52 17.62
N SER A 584 5.65 4.71 17.79
CA SER A 584 7.02 5.04 17.37
C SER A 584 7.09 5.27 15.86
N VAL A 585 6.46 4.39 15.07
CA VAL A 585 6.38 4.56 13.60
C VAL A 585 5.66 5.86 13.27
N TYR A 586 4.51 6.12 13.89
CA TYR A 586 3.72 7.32 13.65
C TYR A 586 4.47 8.61 13.99
N LEU A 587 5.19 8.62 15.11
CA LEU A 587 5.91 9.80 15.60
C LEU A 587 7.26 10.02 14.91
N PHE A 588 7.65 9.12 14.01
CA PHE A 588 8.84 9.31 13.20
C PHE A 588 8.72 10.57 12.33
N GLU A 589 9.80 11.35 12.33
CA GLU A 589 9.98 12.52 11.49
C GLU A 589 11.23 12.31 10.62
N PRO A 590 11.07 11.97 9.31
CA PRO A 590 12.19 11.68 8.42
C PRO A 590 13.14 12.85 8.20
N VAL A 591 12.65 14.09 8.34
CA VAL A 591 13.45 15.30 8.22
C VAL A 591 13.28 16.11 9.50
N PRO A 592 14.13 15.88 10.52
CA PRO A 592 14.07 16.62 11.77
C PRO A 592 14.21 18.14 11.57
N ALA A 593 13.58 18.92 12.46
CA ALA A 593 13.54 20.39 12.34
C ALA A 593 14.91 21.10 12.40
N TRP A 594 15.98 20.41 12.81
CA TRP A 594 17.34 20.95 12.82
C TRP A 594 18.05 20.82 11.46
N VAL A 595 17.50 20.05 10.52
CA VAL A 595 18.06 19.86 9.17
C VAL A 595 17.78 21.11 8.32
N PRO A 596 18.81 21.74 7.72
CA PRO A 596 18.60 22.88 6.82
C PRO A 596 17.75 22.52 5.60
N ALA A 597 17.01 23.50 5.05
CA ALA A 597 16.06 23.26 3.97
C ALA A 597 16.74 22.75 2.68
N GLU A 598 17.95 23.23 2.40
CA GLU A 598 18.78 22.82 1.28
C GLU A 598 19.25 21.36 1.39
N VAL A 599 19.50 20.87 2.61
CA VAL A 599 19.82 19.47 2.88
C VAL A 599 18.54 18.63 2.82
N ALA A 600 17.45 19.13 3.38
CA ALA A 600 16.14 18.47 3.34
C ALA A 600 15.66 18.20 1.90
N ALA A 601 15.98 19.08 0.95
CA ALA A 601 15.65 18.91 -0.47
C ALA A 601 16.35 17.69 -1.13
N ASN A 602 17.34 17.10 -0.47
CA ASN A 602 17.97 15.85 -0.90
C ASN A 602 17.33 14.59 -0.29
N VAL A 603 16.41 14.72 0.65
CA VAL A 603 15.64 13.59 1.20
C VAL A 603 14.39 13.37 0.33
N LEU A 604 14.42 12.31 -0.49
CA LEU A 604 13.32 11.99 -1.43
C LEU A 604 12.05 11.51 -0.71
N GLY A 605 12.23 10.93 0.47
CA GLY A 605 11.17 10.31 1.26
C GLY A 605 11.70 9.11 2.01
N GLY A 606 10.93 8.02 2.02
CA GLY A 606 11.32 6.84 2.77
C GLY A 606 10.44 5.63 2.55
N GLN A 607 10.72 4.58 3.31
CA GLN A 607 10.12 3.28 3.12
C GLN A 607 10.07 2.47 4.41
N GLY A 608 9.14 1.51 4.45
CA GLY A 608 9.14 0.43 5.44
C GLY A 608 9.77 -0.84 4.86
N CYS A 609 10.49 -1.59 5.67
CA CYS A 609 11.19 -2.81 5.26
C CYS A 609 10.60 -4.05 5.93
N MET A 610 10.14 -4.99 5.11
CA MET A 610 9.68 -6.30 5.56
C MET A 610 10.67 -7.40 5.16
N TRP A 611 11.64 -7.68 6.03
CA TRP A 611 12.50 -8.86 5.95
C TRP A 611 11.77 -10.12 6.43
N THR A 612 12.07 -11.29 5.87
CA THR A 612 11.17 -12.46 6.01
C THR A 612 11.81 -13.70 6.61
N GLU A 613 12.91 -13.59 7.36
CA GLU A 613 13.60 -14.72 8.01
C GLU A 613 12.65 -15.62 8.83
N TYR A 614 11.67 -15.02 9.50
CA TYR A 614 10.72 -15.73 10.34
C TYR A 614 9.26 -15.50 9.93
N PHE A 615 9.02 -15.21 8.65
CA PHE A 615 7.70 -14.89 8.10
C PHE A 615 7.28 -15.83 6.95
N PRO A 616 7.30 -17.16 7.14
CA PRO A 616 7.13 -18.12 6.04
C PRO A 616 5.74 -18.11 5.36
N HIS A 617 4.76 -17.43 5.93
CA HIS A 617 3.39 -17.41 5.39
C HIS A 617 2.71 -16.05 5.57
N ARG A 618 1.76 -15.77 4.67
CA ARG A 618 0.96 -14.55 4.58
C ARG A 618 0.51 -13.99 5.93
N GLN A 619 -0.15 -14.80 6.76
CA GLN A 619 -0.76 -14.32 8.00
C GLN A 619 0.28 -13.73 8.96
N ARG A 620 1.50 -14.27 8.98
CA ARG A 620 2.56 -13.74 9.84
C ARG A 620 3.15 -12.46 9.27
N LEU A 621 3.29 -12.36 7.96
CA LEU A 621 3.72 -11.14 7.28
C LEU A 621 2.73 -10.00 7.54
N GLU A 622 1.44 -10.26 7.34
CA GLU A 622 0.37 -9.29 7.58
C GLU A 622 0.31 -8.85 9.06
N TYR A 623 0.51 -9.79 9.99
CA TYR A 623 0.69 -9.47 11.41
C TYR A 623 1.86 -8.51 11.64
N GLY A 624 2.98 -8.69 10.95
CA GLY A 624 4.15 -7.83 11.04
C GLY A 624 3.90 -6.41 10.53
N ILE A 625 3.26 -6.27 9.37
CA ILE A 625 3.06 -4.95 8.76
C ILE A 625 1.86 -4.18 9.33
N PHE A 626 0.78 -4.84 9.74
CA PHE A 626 -0.44 -4.15 10.19
C PHE A 626 -0.53 -4.09 11.73
N PRO A 627 -0.78 -2.90 12.31
CA PRO A 627 -1.19 -1.63 11.68
C PRO A 627 -0.05 -0.63 11.37
N ARG A 628 1.22 -1.01 11.54
CA ARG A 628 2.38 -0.11 11.40
C ARG A 628 2.51 0.51 10.01
N PHE A 629 2.09 -0.21 8.98
CA PHE A 629 2.07 0.26 7.61
C PHE A 629 1.16 1.50 7.44
N SER A 630 0.00 1.52 8.10
CA SER A 630 -0.89 2.68 8.09
C SER A 630 -0.26 3.90 8.78
N ALA A 631 0.53 3.69 9.85
CA ALA A 631 1.26 4.79 10.49
C ALA A 631 2.38 5.33 9.60
N LEU A 632 3.12 4.44 8.92
CA LEU A 632 4.17 4.80 7.99
C LEU A 632 3.64 5.59 6.79
N ALA A 633 2.49 5.19 6.25
CA ALA A 633 1.81 5.92 5.18
C ALA A 633 1.51 7.37 5.59
N GLU A 634 1.03 7.58 6.82
CA GLU A 634 0.77 8.92 7.35
C GLU A 634 2.06 9.74 7.53
N VAL A 635 3.20 9.11 7.85
CA VAL A 635 4.51 9.80 7.93
C VAL A 635 4.94 10.40 6.58
N TYR A 636 4.78 9.65 5.49
CA TYR A 636 5.29 10.07 4.19
C TYR A 636 4.28 10.81 3.31
N TRP A 637 3.00 10.76 3.66
CA TRP A 637 1.95 11.50 2.95
C TRP A 637 1.58 12.81 3.66
N THR A 638 1.25 12.77 4.94
CA THR A 638 0.63 13.88 5.67
C THR A 638 1.68 14.87 6.18
N LEU A 639 1.44 16.18 6.02
CA LEU A 639 2.34 17.20 6.57
C LEU A 639 2.42 17.12 8.12
N PRO A 640 3.59 17.41 8.73
CA PRO A 640 3.75 17.34 10.19
C PRO A 640 2.72 18.15 10.97
N SER A 641 2.34 19.33 10.48
CA SER A 641 1.35 20.22 11.09
C SER A 641 -0.07 19.64 11.11
N ARG A 642 -0.34 18.60 10.33
CA ARG A 642 -1.65 17.91 10.24
C ARG A 642 -1.71 16.62 11.03
N LYS A 643 -0.56 16.06 11.43
CA LYS A 643 -0.50 14.82 12.21
C LYS A 643 -1.04 15.05 13.62
N SER A 644 -1.82 14.08 14.11
CA SER A 644 -2.37 14.07 15.46
C SER A 644 -2.53 12.63 15.92
N TRP A 645 -1.69 12.20 16.86
CA TRP A 645 -1.72 10.83 17.38
C TRP A 645 -3.12 10.43 17.90
N PRO A 646 -3.81 11.22 18.76
CA PRO A 646 -5.16 10.85 19.21
C PRO A 646 -6.17 10.68 18.07
N LYS A 647 -6.12 11.51 17.03
CA LYS A 647 -7.01 11.35 15.86
C LYS A 647 -6.66 10.09 15.07
N PHE A 648 -5.37 9.86 14.84
CA PHE A 648 -4.89 8.67 14.14
C PHE A 648 -5.31 7.37 14.85
N GLN A 649 -5.25 7.33 16.18
CA GLN A 649 -5.72 6.18 16.96
C GLN A 649 -7.20 5.86 16.71
N LEU A 650 -8.06 6.89 16.58
CA LEU A 650 -9.48 6.69 16.26
C LEU A 650 -9.66 6.14 14.84
N LYS A 651 -8.95 6.71 13.85
CA LYS A 651 -8.98 6.22 12.47
C LYS A 651 -8.49 4.78 12.34
N LEU A 652 -7.50 4.39 13.15
CA LEU A 652 -7.02 3.02 13.17
C LEU A 652 -8.11 2.03 13.57
N VAL A 653 -9.04 2.39 14.47
CA VAL A 653 -10.16 1.51 14.85
C VAL A 653 -11.00 1.15 13.62
N ASP A 654 -11.30 2.13 12.76
CA ASP A 654 -12.03 1.92 11.50
C ASP A 654 -11.17 1.18 10.47
N GLN A 655 -9.86 1.42 10.45
CA GLN A 655 -8.93 0.69 9.59
C GLN A 655 -8.86 -0.80 9.93
N PHE A 656 -8.99 -1.18 11.21
CA PHE A 656 -9.14 -2.59 11.59
C PHE A 656 -10.43 -3.23 11.06
N ASP A 657 -11.53 -2.47 10.94
CA ASP A 657 -12.74 -2.96 10.26
C ASP A 657 -12.41 -3.26 8.78
N ARG A 658 -11.61 -2.42 8.11
CA ARG A 658 -11.18 -2.64 6.73
C ARG A 658 -10.23 -3.83 6.56
N TYR A 659 -9.32 -4.05 7.51
CA TYR A 659 -8.48 -5.26 7.48
C TYR A 659 -9.31 -6.54 7.56
N ASP A 660 -10.36 -6.55 8.39
CA ASP A 660 -11.29 -7.69 8.43
C ASP A 660 -12.07 -7.84 7.11
N LEU A 661 -12.50 -6.74 6.48
CA LEU A 661 -13.14 -6.76 5.16
C LEU A 661 -12.23 -7.41 4.10
N TRP A 662 -10.92 -7.16 4.19
CA TRP A 662 -9.91 -7.74 3.30
C TRP A 662 -9.52 -9.17 3.67
N GLY A 663 -9.95 -9.67 4.83
CA GLY A 663 -9.46 -10.92 5.40
C GLY A 663 -7.95 -10.90 5.69
N ALA A 664 -7.37 -9.72 5.91
CA ALA A 664 -5.96 -9.56 6.26
C ALA A 664 -5.76 -9.83 7.76
N ASN A 665 -4.69 -10.54 8.11
CA ASN A 665 -4.30 -10.67 9.51
C ASN A 665 -3.62 -9.39 10.02
N TYR A 666 -3.56 -9.18 11.33
CA TYR A 666 -2.96 -7.98 11.91
C TYR A 666 -2.60 -8.18 13.39
N ALA A 667 -1.70 -7.32 13.90
CA ALA A 667 -1.43 -7.25 15.33
C ALA A 667 -2.51 -6.47 16.09
N THR A 668 -2.90 -6.99 17.26
CA THR A 668 -3.93 -6.39 18.13
C THR A 668 -3.36 -5.62 19.33
N GLU A 669 -2.03 -5.54 19.45
CA GLU A 669 -1.35 -4.86 20.57
C GLU A 669 -1.75 -3.38 20.70
N PHE A 670 -2.10 -2.75 19.58
CA PHE A 670 -2.64 -1.40 19.56
C PHE A 670 -3.82 -1.21 20.54
N PHE A 671 -4.78 -2.13 20.58
CA PHE A 671 -5.94 -2.02 21.47
C PHE A 671 -5.55 -2.14 22.94
N ARG A 672 -4.56 -3.01 23.23
CA ARG A 672 -4.04 -3.17 24.59
C ARG A 672 -3.32 -1.91 25.09
N SER A 673 -2.48 -1.32 24.24
CA SER A 673 -1.65 -0.16 24.59
C SER A 673 -2.43 1.17 24.60
N SER A 674 -3.44 1.31 23.75
CA SER A 674 -4.28 2.52 23.69
C SER A 674 -5.43 2.54 24.69
N GLY A 675 -5.86 1.37 25.17
CA GLY A 675 -7.09 1.23 25.97
C GLY A 675 -8.38 1.40 25.16
N LEU A 676 -8.28 1.56 23.83
CA LEU A 676 -9.43 1.59 22.94
C LEU A 676 -9.99 0.18 22.76
N SER A 677 -11.31 0.07 22.68
CA SER A 677 -12.00 -1.19 22.42
C SER A 677 -12.71 -1.16 21.08
N ARG A 678 -12.73 -2.30 20.41
CA ARG A 678 -13.49 -2.52 19.18
C ARG A 678 -14.63 -3.50 19.47
N ASN A 679 -15.88 -3.04 19.38
CA ASN A 679 -17.04 -3.93 19.41
C ASN A 679 -17.09 -4.65 18.05
N LYS A 680 -16.65 -5.92 18.00
CA LYS A 680 -16.85 -6.77 16.82
C LYS A 680 -18.36 -6.88 16.58
N ARG A 681 -18.81 -6.54 15.37
CA ARG A 681 -20.22 -6.71 14.97
C ARG A 681 -20.53 -8.17 14.73
#